data_AF-A0A7J4QDE7-F1
#
_entry.id   AF-A0A7J4QDE7-F1
#
_cell.length_a   1.000
_cell.length_b   1.000
_cell.length_c   1.000
_cell.angle_alpha   90.00
_cell.angle_beta   90.00
_cell.angle_gamma   90.00
#
_symmetry.space_group_name_H-M   'P 1'
#
loop_
_entity.id
_entity.type
_entity.pdbx_description
1 polymer ?
#
loop_
_entity_poly.entity_id
_entity_poly.type
_entity_poly.pdbx_seq_one_letter_code
_entity_poly.pdbx_strand_id
1 'polypeptide(L)'
;MQFTCLMGIISYHSTNRGFSWFNGEVSFKDALFAGIAPDNGLFMPDNIPQLSREEIIAMKGKPYSETAFEVLKKFLAGDIEEDELRKITGAAYNFEVPIEEPEQCLYIMRLDRGPTCSFKDFAARFMAGIMRSLKQEESTTILVATSGDTGSAIGEAFKGVAGNKVYILYPENEVTDVQKRQLDSMGGNIKAIAIKGKFDDCQKLVKEAFADSELSSLGLTSANSINIARILPQVVYYFYAYAKVAENFEKIVFSVPSGNFGSSLGCEIARRMGLPVEKLIIATNENNEFPEFLNTGIYKKIEPSRKCLSNAMNVGNPSNLARYFDLYGGNLDKEGIVHKMPDLAEMKRHIFSAAISDEETIESIRECYRKYGLVIEPHGAVAIKALQKYKESSSFSKAVCLETAEPAKFPETIETALGINPAAPRQLAIANEGAHDTLPADYKSLKEYLLGNAEWVKVFAPATIGNIGPGFDILGMAVKGLGDIVEARKIESGIKIAHIDSKAELSKDPDKNTAGIAARETLKILGEKGGVEIRLKKGLPLGSGLGSSAASAAAAAYAVNLLYGNRLSKDELIMPATKAEEEVSGGFFADNTAPALLGGAILIRAYEPLDVTRIGSIKSLKIILVTPDIVVLTKEARGILPKDVPMRDFVFNMANSCMITMAFAKGDYNLFARSLNDRIIEPVRSKLIKGFEEVKKAALNEGADGITISGSGPTMFAITDNAEKAEKIRKAMVSAFAQNSIKAESIVTEMDSEGARQL
;
A
#
# COMPACT_ATOMS: atom_id res chain seq x y z
N MET A 1 2.04 -40.60 5.12
CA MET A 1 0.64 -40.29 4.74
C MET A 1 0.47 -40.68 3.29
N GLN A 2 -0.51 -41.53 2.99
CA GLN A 2 -0.85 -41.94 1.62
C GLN A 2 -1.38 -40.73 0.86
N PHE A 3 -0.75 -40.39 -0.27
CA PHE A 3 -1.25 -39.39 -1.21
C PHE A 3 -2.45 -39.97 -1.95
N THR A 4 -3.66 -39.58 -1.54
CA THR A 4 -4.84 -39.68 -2.41
C THR A 4 -4.68 -38.66 -3.53
N CYS A 5 -4.48 -39.16 -4.75
CA CYS A 5 -4.57 -38.39 -5.99
C CYS A 5 -5.99 -37.80 -6.10
N LEU A 6 -6.15 -36.52 -5.77
CA LEU A 6 -7.36 -35.77 -6.06
C LEU A 6 -7.41 -35.56 -7.58
N MET A 7 -8.28 -36.31 -8.27
CA MET A 7 -8.52 -36.12 -9.70
C MET A 7 -8.95 -34.65 -9.94
N GLY A 8 -8.14 -33.87 -10.66
CA GLY A 8 -8.54 -32.55 -11.19
C GLY A 8 -7.61 -31.38 -10.89
N ILE A 9 -6.71 -31.47 -9.90
CA ILE A 9 -5.78 -30.38 -9.56
C ILE A 9 -4.56 -30.42 -10.50
N ILE A 10 -4.26 -29.31 -11.15
CA ILE A 10 -3.10 -29.17 -12.06
C ILE A 10 -1.88 -28.71 -11.26
N SER A 11 -0.78 -29.46 -11.37
CA SER A 11 0.52 -29.05 -10.84
C SER A 11 1.31 -28.23 -11.86
N TYR A 12 2.29 -27.48 -11.39
CA TYR A 12 3.10 -26.58 -12.21
C TYR A 12 4.59 -26.90 -12.07
N HIS A 13 5.29 -27.05 -13.20
CA HIS A 13 6.72 -27.30 -13.27
C HIS A 13 7.50 -26.07 -13.76
N SER A 14 8.80 -26.05 -13.50
CA SER A 14 9.72 -25.06 -14.08
C SER A 14 10.09 -25.43 -15.52
N THR A 15 10.11 -24.46 -16.45
CA THR A 15 10.67 -24.64 -17.81
C THR A 15 12.14 -25.05 -17.83
N ASN A 16 12.83 -24.91 -16.69
CA ASN A 16 14.22 -25.33 -16.52
C ASN A 16 14.39 -26.80 -16.08
N ARG A 17 13.27 -27.54 -15.95
CA ARG A 17 13.27 -28.96 -15.60
C ARG A 17 14.18 -29.77 -16.53
N GLY A 18 14.90 -30.73 -15.96
CA GLY A 18 15.79 -31.63 -16.70
C GLY A 18 17.20 -31.11 -16.98
N PHE A 19 17.49 -29.82 -16.79
CA PHE A 19 18.86 -29.28 -16.87
C PHE A 19 19.26 -28.39 -15.68
N SER A 20 18.33 -28.13 -14.75
CA SER A 20 18.59 -27.40 -13.51
C SER A 20 18.35 -28.26 -12.27
N TRP A 21 18.73 -27.72 -11.10
CA TRP A 21 18.62 -28.38 -9.80
C TRP A 21 17.17 -28.55 -9.32
N PHE A 22 16.25 -27.71 -9.78
CA PHE A 22 14.84 -27.77 -9.40
C PHE A 22 14.06 -28.64 -10.39
N ASN A 23 13.53 -29.77 -9.91
CA ASN A 23 12.68 -30.69 -10.69
C ASN A 23 11.34 -30.97 -9.99
N GLY A 24 10.98 -30.17 -8.99
CA GLY A 24 9.72 -30.30 -8.26
C GLY A 24 8.54 -29.69 -9.00
N GLU A 25 7.34 -30.14 -8.64
CA GLU A 25 6.08 -29.55 -9.05
C GLU A 25 5.45 -28.77 -7.88
N VAL A 26 4.74 -27.69 -8.19
CA VAL A 26 4.07 -26.83 -7.18
C VAL A 26 2.59 -26.65 -7.50
N SER A 27 1.81 -26.23 -6.51
CA SER A 27 0.39 -25.89 -6.71
C SER A 27 0.21 -24.61 -7.53
N PHE A 28 -0.99 -24.35 -8.07
CA PHE A 28 -1.30 -23.05 -8.69
C PHE A 28 -1.04 -21.89 -7.74
N LYS A 29 -1.46 -22.04 -6.46
CA LYS A 29 -1.26 -21.03 -5.42
C LYS A 29 0.22 -20.72 -5.23
N ASP A 30 1.07 -21.73 -5.13
CA ASP A 30 2.51 -21.53 -4.96
C ASP A 30 3.14 -20.88 -6.20
N ALA A 31 2.78 -21.33 -7.41
CA ALA A 31 3.24 -20.72 -8.65
C ALA A 31 2.80 -19.25 -8.81
N LEU A 32 1.58 -18.93 -8.37
CA LEU A 32 1.01 -17.58 -8.35
C LEU A 32 1.83 -16.65 -7.46
N PHE A 33 2.08 -17.04 -6.20
CA PHE A 33 2.74 -16.18 -5.23
C PHE A 33 4.26 -16.14 -5.43
N ALA A 34 4.90 -17.23 -5.82
CA ALA A 34 6.32 -17.26 -6.14
C ALA A 34 6.63 -16.45 -7.43
N GLY A 35 5.74 -16.50 -8.43
CA GLY A 35 5.85 -15.78 -9.69
C GLY A 35 6.92 -16.35 -10.66
N ILE A 36 8.10 -16.69 -10.15
CA ILE A 36 9.21 -17.36 -10.87
C ILE A 36 9.64 -18.61 -10.10
N ALA A 37 10.12 -19.63 -10.83
CA ALA A 37 10.63 -20.83 -10.19
C ALA A 37 11.99 -20.56 -9.49
N PRO A 38 12.33 -21.31 -8.43
CA PRO A 38 13.57 -21.11 -7.67
C PRO A 38 14.86 -21.20 -8.51
N ASP A 39 14.80 -21.93 -9.62
CA ASP A 39 15.90 -22.09 -10.58
C ASP A 39 15.92 -21.05 -11.70
N ASN A 40 15.18 -19.95 -11.54
CA ASN A 40 14.95 -18.90 -12.53
C ASN A 40 14.21 -19.35 -13.80
N GLY A 41 13.62 -20.55 -13.81
CA GLY A 41 12.70 -20.93 -14.88
C GLY A 41 11.31 -20.34 -14.67
N LEU A 42 10.42 -20.52 -15.65
CA LEU A 42 9.04 -20.06 -15.57
C LEU A 42 8.12 -21.22 -15.24
N PHE A 43 7.09 -20.98 -14.43
CA PHE A 43 6.08 -22.01 -14.17
C PHE A 43 5.20 -22.26 -15.40
N MET A 44 4.93 -23.53 -15.69
CA MET A 44 4.01 -23.99 -16.73
C MET A 44 3.15 -25.12 -16.14
N PRO A 45 1.85 -25.23 -16.49
CA PRO A 45 1.04 -26.39 -16.07
C PRO A 45 1.65 -27.68 -16.63
N ASP A 46 1.73 -28.72 -15.81
CA ASP A 46 2.29 -30.02 -16.24
C ASP A 46 1.43 -30.68 -17.32
N ASN A 47 0.10 -30.47 -17.25
CA ASN A 47 -0.83 -30.83 -18.31
C ASN A 47 -1.72 -29.63 -18.72
N ILE A 48 -1.94 -29.48 -20.03
CA ILE A 48 -2.92 -28.51 -20.57
C ILE A 48 -4.29 -29.19 -20.65
N PRO A 49 -5.31 -28.73 -19.91
CA PRO A 49 -6.62 -29.34 -19.89
C PRO A 49 -7.34 -29.15 -21.24
N GLN A 50 -8.14 -30.14 -21.64
CA GLN A 50 -8.89 -30.09 -22.90
C GLN A 50 -10.30 -29.54 -22.68
N LEU A 51 -10.80 -28.81 -23.68
CA LEU A 51 -12.21 -28.47 -23.87
C LEU A 51 -12.76 -29.28 -25.04
N SER A 52 -13.88 -29.94 -24.82
CA SER A 52 -14.61 -30.66 -25.87
C SER A 52 -15.20 -29.70 -26.91
N ARG A 53 -15.54 -30.24 -28.08
CA ARG A 53 -16.21 -29.48 -29.15
C ARG A 53 -17.50 -28.86 -28.65
N GLU A 54 -18.27 -29.61 -27.87
CA GLU A 54 -19.54 -29.20 -27.30
C GLU A 54 -19.36 -28.02 -26.33
N GLU A 55 -18.34 -28.08 -25.47
CA GLU A 55 -18.00 -26.98 -24.55
C GLU A 55 -17.59 -25.70 -25.29
N ILE A 56 -16.79 -25.82 -26.36
CA ILE A 56 -16.38 -24.67 -27.18
C ILE A 56 -17.58 -24.05 -27.90
N ILE A 57 -18.45 -24.87 -28.51
CA ILE A 57 -19.66 -24.40 -29.18
C ILE A 57 -20.61 -23.72 -28.18
N ALA A 58 -20.71 -24.24 -26.95
CA ALA A 58 -21.56 -23.67 -25.90
C ALA A 58 -21.12 -22.26 -25.45
N MET A 59 -19.91 -21.80 -25.81
CA MET A 59 -19.48 -20.42 -25.56
C MET A 59 -20.10 -19.41 -26.55
N LYS A 60 -20.69 -19.88 -27.65
CA LYS A 60 -21.33 -19.01 -28.65
C LYS A 60 -22.42 -18.15 -28.01
N GLY A 61 -22.31 -16.84 -28.17
CA GLY A 61 -23.25 -15.86 -27.61
C GLY A 61 -23.05 -15.52 -26.14
N LYS A 62 -22.15 -16.19 -25.40
CA LYS A 62 -21.85 -15.84 -24.00
C LYS A 62 -21.10 -14.50 -23.90
N PRO A 63 -21.33 -13.72 -22.82
CA PRO A 63 -20.47 -12.59 -22.45
C PRO A 63 -19.03 -13.03 -22.22
N TYR A 64 -18.08 -12.10 -22.34
CA TYR A 64 -16.65 -12.40 -22.13
C TYR A 64 -16.36 -12.99 -20.74
N SER A 65 -16.98 -12.44 -19.68
CA SER A 65 -16.82 -12.91 -18.30
C SER A 65 -17.24 -14.37 -18.11
N GLU A 66 -18.28 -14.81 -18.82
CA GLU A 66 -18.77 -16.18 -18.80
C GLU A 66 -17.85 -17.10 -19.62
N THR A 67 -17.40 -16.67 -20.79
CA THR A 67 -16.35 -17.41 -21.53
C THR A 67 -15.08 -17.56 -20.70
N ALA A 68 -14.68 -16.52 -19.96
CA ALA A 68 -13.54 -16.55 -19.06
C ALA A 68 -13.73 -17.59 -17.95
N PHE A 69 -14.90 -17.65 -17.33
CA PHE A 69 -15.22 -18.66 -16.33
C PHE A 69 -15.06 -20.08 -16.90
N GLU A 70 -15.65 -20.36 -18.07
CA GLU A 70 -15.63 -21.70 -18.68
C GLU A 70 -14.21 -22.17 -19.06
N VAL A 71 -13.35 -21.24 -19.49
CA VAL A 71 -11.96 -21.54 -19.84
C VAL A 71 -11.08 -21.67 -18.59
N LEU A 72 -11.16 -20.71 -17.67
CA LEU A 72 -10.27 -20.65 -16.50
C LEU A 72 -10.60 -21.73 -15.46
N LYS A 73 -11.88 -22.16 -15.34
CA LYS A 73 -12.25 -23.24 -14.42
C LYS A 73 -11.51 -24.55 -14.71
N LYS A 74 -11.12 -24.79 -15.97
CA LYS A 74 -10.37 -25.99 -16.36
C LYS A 74 -8.96 -26.02 -15.79
N PHE A 75 -8.35 -24.86 -15.59
CA PHE A 75 -7.03 -24.75 -14.98
C PHE A 75 -7.06 -24.70 -13.46
N LEU A 76 -8.15 -24.18 -12.89
CA LEU A 76 -8.24 -23.84 -11.46
C LEU A 76 -9.19 -24.79 -10.69
N ALA A 77 -9.56 -25.92 -11.31
CA ALA A 77 -10.41 -26.91 -10.69
C ALA A 77 -9.73 -27.48 -9.43
N GLY A 78 -10.37 -27.30 -8.27
CA GLY A 78 -9.83 -27.71 -6.97
C GLY A 78 -8.90 -26.69 -6.31
N ASP A 79 -8.46 -25.63 -7.02
CA ASP A 79 -7.72 -24.51 -6.41
C ASP A 79 -8.66 -23.41 -5.91
N ILE A 80 -9.85 -23.27 -6.50
CA ILE A 80 -10.86 -22.28 -6.14
C ILE A 80 -12.28 -22.80 -6.37
N GLU A 81 -13.21 -22.40 -5.52
CA GLU A 81 -14.64 -22.67 -5.70
C GLU A 81 -15.21 -21.97 -6.94
N GLU A 82 -16.06 -22.66 -7.70
CA GLU A 82 -16.61 -22.13 -8.96
C GLU A 82 -17.37 -20.81 -8.79
N ASP A 83 -18.15 -20.67 -7.72
CA ASP A 83 -18.89 -19.44 -7.43
C ASP A 83 -17.95 -18.25 -7.18
N GLU A 84 -16.80 -18.49 -6.56
CA GLU A 84 -15.81 -17.43 -6.32
C GLU A 84 -15.07 -17.08 -7.61
N LEU A 85 -14.71 -18.09 -8.43
CA LEU A 85 -14.14 -17.84 -9.76
C LEU A 85 -15.08 -17.02 -10.65
N ARG A 86 -16.39 -17.33 -10.63
CA ARG A 86 -17.41 -16.58 -11.38
C ARG A 86 -17.51 -15.12 -10.93
N LYS A 87 -17.43 -14.85 -9.62
CA LYS A 87 -17.36 -13.46 -9.11
C LYS A 87 -16.09 -12.75 -9.58
N ILE A 88 -14.94 -13.43 -9.57
CA ILE A 88 -13.67 -12.88 -10.02
C ILE A 88 -13.74 -12.51 -11.50
N THR A 89 -14.19 -13.41 -12.37
CA THR A 89 -14.30 -13.11 -13.80
C THR A 89 -15.35 -12.04 -14.10
N GLY A 90 -16.48 -12.04 -13.38
CA GLY A 90 -17.50 -10.99 -13.48
C GLY A 90 -16.98 -9.60 -13.09
N ALA A 91 -16.20 -9.50 -12.02
CA ALA A 91 -15.60 -8.24 -11.58
C ALA A 91 -14.42 -7.80 -12.46
N ALA A 92 -13.61 -8.74 -12.93
CA ALA A 92 -12.44 -8.46 -13.77
C ALA A 92 -12.84 -7.99 -15.17
N TYR A 93 -13.88 -8.57 -15.76
CA TYR A 93 -14.28 -8.37 -17.16
C TYR A 93 -15.65 -7.68 -17.28
N ASN A 94 -15.75 -6.49 -16.69
CA ASN A 94 -16.95 -5.66 -16.67
C ASN A 94 -16.99 -4.62 -17.81
N PHE A 95 -16.34 -4.92 -18.94
CA PHE A 95 -16.24 -4.08 -20.13
C PHE A 95 -16.38 -4.92 -21.39
N GLU A 96 -16.74 -4.29 -22.50
CA GLU A 96 -16.95 -4.97 -23.78
C GLU A 96 -15.63 -5.38 -24.44
N VAL A 97 -15.70 -6.39 -25.31
CA VAL A 97 -14.56 -6.83 -26.13
C VAL A 97 -15.02 -6.87 -27.60
N PRO A 98 -14.97 -5.73 -28.31
CA PRO A 98 -15.43 -5.63 -29.68
C PRO A 98 -14.60 -6.48 -30.64
N ILE A 99 -15.27 -7.04 -31.64
CA ILE A 99 -14.64 -7.71 -32.79
C ILE A 99 -15.25 -7.08 -34.04
N GLU A 100 -14.43 -6.31 -34.75
CA GLU A 100 -14.81 -5.59 -35.96
C GLU A 100 -14.49 -6.45 -37.18
N GLU A 101 -15.35 -6.45 -38.20
CA GLU A 101 -15.12 -7.14 -39.48
C GLU A 101 -14.89 -6.10 -40.58
N PRO A 102 -13.66 -5.55 -40.74
CA PRO A 102 -13.37 -4.56 -41.78
C PRO A 102 -13.51 -5.10 -43.21
N GLU A 103 -13.28 -6.39 -43.40
CA GLU A 103 -13.37 -7.08 -44.68
C GLU A 103 -13.88 -8.49 -44.42
N GLN A 104 -14.59 -9.07 -45.39
CA GLN A 104 -15.08 -10.44 -45.29
C GLN A 104 -13.94 -11.39 -44.85
N CYS A 105 -14.18 -12.16 -43.80
CA CYS A 105 -13.23 -13.11 -43.21
C CYS A 105 -11.98 -12.51 -42.53
N LEU A 106 -11.89 -11.19 -42.38
CA LEU A 106 -10.87 -10.50 -41.61
C LEU A 106 -11.51 -9.80 -40.42
N TYR A 107 -11.09 -10.14 -39.21
CA TYR A 107 -11.60 -9.59 -37.98
C TYR A 107 -10.49 -8.88 -37.19
N ILE A 108 -10.82 -7.76 -36.55
CA ILE A 108 -9.96 -7.04 -35.62
C ILE A 108 -10.57 -7.13 -34.24
N MET A 109 -9.85 -7.76 -33.30
CA MET A 109 -10.27 -7.86 -31.91
C MET A 109 -9.69 -6.71 -31.10
N ARG A 110 -10.56 -5.83 -30.61
CA ARG A 110 -10.23 -4.66 -29.80
C ARG A 110 -10.05 -5.09 -28.33
N LEU A 111 -8.80 -5.16 -27.86
CA LEU A 111 -8.47 -5.52 -26.47
C LEU A 111 -8.18 -4.29 -25.60
N ASP A 112 -8.81 -3.16 -25.91
CA ASP A 112 -8.45 -1.82 -25.43
C ASP A 112 -9.59 -1.10 -24.69
N ARG A 113 -10.70 -1.79 -24.39
CA ARG A 113 -11.87 -1.18 -23.71
C ARG A 113 -11.78 -1.23 -22.18
N GLY A 114 -10.74 -1.84 -21.64
CA GLY A 114 -10.47 -1.88 -20.21
C GLY A 114 -10.06 -0.51 -19.62
N PRO A 115 -9.94 -0.42 -18.28
CA PRO A 115 -9.67 0.84 -17.58
C PRO A 115 -8.40 1.58 -18.02
N THR A 116 -7.39 0.87 -18.51
CA THR A 116 -6.11 1.48 -18.93
C THR A 116 -5.92 1.52 -20.44
N CYS A 117 -6.98 1.14 -21.15
CA CYS A 117 -7.06 1.06 -22.60
C CYS A 117 -5.95 0.19 -23.21
N SER A 118 -5.70 -0.98 -22.61
CA SER A 118 -4.76 -1.98 -23.15
C SER A 118 -5.14 -3.41 -22.75
N PHE A 119 -4.68 -4.38 -23.54
CA PHE A 119 -4.97 -5.80 -23.30
C PHE A 119 -4.43 -6.32 -21.96
N LYS A 120 -3.51 -5.59 -21.33
CA LYS A 120 -2.91 -5.96 -20.06
C LYS A 120 -3.93 -5.90 -18.92
N ASP A 121 -5.01 -5.14 -19.07
CA ASP A 121 -6.14 -5.07 -18.13
C ASP A 121 -6.75 -6.45 -17.87
N PHE A 122 -6.85 -7.29 -18.90
CA PHE A 122 -7.49 -8.61 -18.78
C PHE A 122 -6.76 -9.52 -17.78
N ALA A 123 -5.44 -9.54 -17.89
CA ALA A 123 -4.59 -10.35 -17.04
C ALA A 123 -4.39 -9.72 -15.65
N ALA A 124 -4.19 -8.40 -15.59
CA ALA A 124 -3.97 -7.66 -14.34
C ALA A 124 -5.17 -7.76 -13.39
N ARG A 125 -6.39 -7.53 -13.90
CA ARG A 125 -7.61 -7.52 -13.09
C ARG A 125 -7.96 -8.91 -12.59
N PHE A 126 -7.79 -9.94 -13.42
CA PHE A 126 -7.96 -11.32 -12.98
C PHE A 126 -6.95 -11.69 -11.90
N MET A 127 -5.67 -11.36 -12.10
CA MET A 127 -4.60 -11.62 -11.15
C MET A 127 -4.88 -10.99 -9.77
N ALA A 128 -5.34 -9.73 -9.75
CA ALA A 128 -5.73 -9.07 -8.50
C ALA A 128 -6.89 -9.80 -7.78
N GLY A 129 -7.90 -10.24 -8.54
CA GLY A 129 -9.04 -10.99 -8.00
C GLY A 129 -8.64 -12.34 -7.43
N ILE A 130 -7.85 -13.13 -8.16
CA ILE A 130 -7.44 -14.47 -7.74
C ILE A 130 -6.46 -14.44 -6.56
N MET A 131 -5.51 -13.50 -6.53
CA MET A 131 -4.61 -13.32 -5.39
C MET A 131 -5.38 -12.93 -4.12
N ARG A 132 -6.39 -12.06 -4.26
CA ARG A 132 -7.26 -11.69 -3.13
C ARG A 132 -8.06 -12.89 -2.61
N SER A 133 -8.52 -13.77 -3.47
CA SER A 133 -9.27 -14.96 -3.06
C SER A 133 -8.39 -16.02 -2.40
N LEU A 134 -7.17 -16.22 -2.91
CA LEU A 134 -6.27 -17.28 -2.45
C LEU A 134 -5.35 -16.89 -1.30
N LYS A 135 -5.49 -15.66 -0.75
CA LYS A 135 -4.76 -15.03 0.38
C LYS A 135 -3.66 -15.85 1.08
N GLN A 136 -2.50 -15.23 1.27
CA GLN A 136 -1.64 -15.53 2.42
C GLN A 136 -2.05 -14.62 3.60
N GLU A 137 -1.83 -15.06 4.84
CA GLU A 137 -2.12 -14.26 6.06
C GLU A 137 -1.20 -13.04 6.21
N GLU A 138 -0.20 -12.88 5.32
CA GLU A 138 0.84 -11.85 5.37
C GLU A 138 0.63 -10.72 4.33
N SER A 139 1.21 -9.56 4.63
CA SER A 139 1.30 -8.42 3.71
C SER A 139 2.12 -8.81 2.48
N THR A 140 1.55 -8.71 1.28
CA THR A 140 2.24 -9.01 0.01
C THR A 140 2.77 -7.74 -0.64
N THR A 141 4.00 -7.76 -1.11
CA THR A 141 4.61 -6.64 -1.85
C THR A 141 4.73 -6.99 -3.32
N ILE A 142 4.00 -6.27 -4.17
CA ILE A 142 3.98 -6.48 -5.61
C ILE A 142 5.01 -5.55 -6.24
N LEU A 143 6.03 -6.13 -6.86
CA LEU A 143 7.10 -5.38 -7.52
C LEU A 143 7.03 -5.60 -9.05
N VAL A 144 6.89 -4.50 -9.79
CA VAL A 144 6.66 -4.50 -11.25
C VAL A 144 7.64 -3.57 -11.94
N ALA A 145 8.19 -4.02 -13.07
CA ALA A 145 8.91 -3.18 -14.01
C ALA A 145 8.04 -2.99 -15.25
N THR A 146 7.93 -1.76 -15.75
CA THR A 146 7.07 -1.44 -16.90
C THR A 146 7.75 -0.52 -17.91
N SER A 147 7.42 -0.68 -19.19
CA SER A 147 7.68 0.28 -20.26
C SER A 147 6.47 1.19 -20.55
N GLY A 148 5.44 1.14 -19.69
CA GLY A 148 4.21 1.93 -19.79
C GLY A 148 3.01 1.13 -19.30
N ASP A 149 2.29 0.50 -20.23
CA ASP A 149 0.98 -0.13 -19.98
C ASP A 149 0.91 -1.17 -18.85
N THR A 150 1.96 -1.97 -18.65
CA THR A 150 1.94 -3.03 -17.64
C THR A 150 1.75 -2.44 -16.25
N GLY A 151 2.48 -1.37 -15.96
CA GLY A 151 2.36 -0.63 -14.71
C GLY A 151 0.99 0.02 -14.57
N SER A 152 0.48 0.67 -15.63
CA SER A 152 -0.87 1.24 -15.60
C SER A 152 -1.91 0.18 -15.22
N ALA A 153 -1.90 -0.98 -15.90
CA ALA A 153 -2.86 -2.05 -15.68
C ALA A 153 -2.75 -2.68 -14.28
N ILE A 154 -1.52 -2.95 -13.81
CA ILE A 154 -1.31 -3.50 -12.46
C ILE A 154 -1.70 -2.50 -11.39
N GLY A 155 -1.26 -1.25 -11.50
CA GLY A 155 -1.55 -0.23 -10.52
C GLY A 155 -3.06 0.02 -10.38
N GLU A 156 -3.79 0.07 -11.49
CA GLU A 156 -5.26 0.20 -11.47
C GLU A 156 -5.94 -1.06 -10.93
N ALA A 157 -5.48 -2.26 -11.30
CA ALA A 157 -6.06 -3.52 -10.82
C ALA A 157 -5.88 -3.75 -9.31
N PHE A 158 -4.77 -3.28 -8.73
CA PHE A 158 -4.43 -3.44 -7.32
C PHE A 158 -4.73 -2.21 -6.46
N LYS A 159 -5.27 -1.13 -7.06
CA LYS A 159 -5.63 0.09 -6.35
C LYS A 159 -6.67 -0.20 -5.26
N GLY A 160 -6.34 0.18 -4.03
CA GLY A 160 -7.22 -0.01 -2.86
C GLY A 160 -7.36 -1.46 -2.41
N VAL A 161 -6.59 -2.41 -2.95
CA VAL A 161 -6.60 -3.79 -2.49
C VAL A 161 -5.83 -3.89 -1.17
N ALA A 162 -6.57 -4.05 -0.07
CA ALA A 162 -6.01 -4.14 1.28
C ALA A 162 -5.00 -5.29 1.42
N GLY A 163 -3.92 -5.05 2.16
CA GLY A 163 -2.85 -6.03 2.40
C GLY A 163 -1.78 -6.11 1.30
N ASN A 164 -1.92 -5.34 0.21
CA ASN A 164 -0.94 -5.29 -0.87
C ASN A 164 -0.27 -3.91 -0.98
N LYS A 165 1.07 -3.87 -0.96
CA LYS A 165 1.87 -2.71 -1.40
C LYS A 165 2.32 -2.93 -2.83
N VAL A 166 2.15 -1.96 -3.72
CA VAL A 166 2.55 -2.10 -5.13
C VAL A 166 3.60 -1.06 -5.48
N TYR A 167 4.76 -1.51 -5.92
CA TYR A 167 5.86 -0.69 -6.40
C TYR A 167 6.03 -0.87 -7.90
N ILE A 168 5.89 0.21 -8.67
CA ILE A 168 5.96 0.20 -10.12
C ILE A 168 7.19 0.99 -10.56
N LEU A 169 8.21 0.28 -11.04
CA LEU A 169 9.42 0.85 -11.61
C LEU A 169 9.23 1.11 -13.09
N TYR A 170 9.51 2.33 -13.53
CA TYR A 170 9.47 2.69 -14.94
C TYR A 170 10.67 3.57 -15.34
N PRO A 171 11.19 3.45 -16.58
CA PRO A 171 12.27 4.31 -17.04
C PRO A 171 11.76 5.73 -17.26
N GLU A 172 12.42 6.71 -16.63
CA GLU A 172 11.96 8.11 -16.60
C GLU A 172 11.71 8.71 -18.00
N ASN A 173 12.48 8.28 -19.00
CA ASN A 173 12.51 8.88 -20.35
C ASN A 173 12.05 7.94 -21.49
N GLU A 174 11.57 6.72 -21.20
CA GLU A 174 11.12 5.77 -22.25
C GLU A 174 9.61 5.46 -22.19
N VAL A 175 8.88 6.18 -21.34
CA VAL A 175 7.41 6.08 -21.20
C VAL A 175 6.78 7.36 -21.77
N THR A 176 5.68 7.23 -22.51
CA THR A 176 4.97 8.40 -23.08
C THR A 176 4.35 9.28 -21.98
N ASP A 177 4.12 10.57 -22.26
CA ASP A 177 3.49 11.49 -21.29
C ASP A 177 2.10 11.06 -20.83
N VAL A 178 1.35 10.36 -21.69
CA VAL A 178 0.03 9.81 -21.32
C VAL A 178 0.20 8.67 -20.32
N GLN A 179 1.10 7.73 -20.59
CA GLN A 179 1.38 6.60 -19.70
C GLN A 179 2.00 7.05 -18.36
N LYS A 180 2.91 8.03 -18.40
CA LYS A 180 3.53 8.60 -17.19
C LYS A 180 2.47 9.22 -16.28
N ARG A 181 1.55 10.01 -16.83
CA ARG A 181 0.43 10.58 -16.06
C ARG A 181 -0.48 9.52 -15.45
N GLN A 182 -0.75 8.41 -16.15
CA GLN A 182 -1.52 7.31 -15.56
C GLN A 182 -0.84 6.75 -14.32
N LEU A 183 0.46 6.48 -14.40
CA LEU A 183 1.26 5.93 -13.30
C LEU A 183 1.31 6.89 -12.10
N ASP A 184 1.62 8.16 -12.35
CA ASP A 184 1.85 9.15 -11.30
C ASP A 184 0.55 9.51 -10.53
N SER A 185 -0.62 9.28 -11.13
CA SER A 185 -1.94 9.63 -10.55
C SER A 185 -2.55 8.57 -9.60
N MET A 186 -1.93 7.39 -9.44
CA MET A 186 -2.59 6.24 -8.81
C MET A 186 -2.79 6.38 -7.30
N GLY A 187 -1.77 6.85 -6.58
CA GLY A 187 -1.79 7.10 -5.12
C GLY A 187 -2.17 5.88 -4.25
N GLY A 188 -2.31 6.13 -2.94
CA GLY A 188 -2.74 5.10 -1.97
C GLY A 188 -1.69 4.01 -1.75
N ASN A 189 -2.07 2.75 -1.99
CA ASN A 189 -1.19 1.58 -1.84
C ASN A 189 -0.26 1.36 -3.05
N ILE A 190 -0.32 2.22 -4.06
CA ILE A 190 0.51 2.18 -5.27
C ILE A 190 1.59 3.26 -5.19
N LYS A 191 2.83 2.88 -5.45
CA LYS A 191 4.01 3.75 -5.51
C LYS A 191 4.67 3.64 -6.88
N ALA A 192 4.54 4.71 -7.66
CA ALA A 192 5.24 4.85 -8.94
C ALA A 192 6.66 5.38 -8.70
N ILE A 193 7.66 4.70 -9.26
CA ILE A 193 9.08 4.99 -9.09
C ILE A 193 9.71 5.18 -10.48
N ALA A 194 10.09 6.42 -10.78
CA ALA A 194 10.87 6.75 -11.97
C ALA A 194 12.34 6.36 -11.75
N ILE A 195 12.84 5.44 -12.58
CA ILE A 195 14.23 5.01 -12.57
C ILE A 195 15.00 5.83 -13.61
N LYS A 196 16.13 6.42 -13.18
CA LYS A 196 17.09 7.12 -14.05
C LYS A 196 17.91 6.12 -14.88
N GLY A 197 17.24 5.41 -15.77
CA GLY A 197 17.80 4.34 -16.60
C GLY A 197 16.85 3.93 -17.71
N LYS A 198 17.09 2.77 -18.30
CA LYS A 198 16.28 2.14 -19.35
C LYS A 198 15.32 1.11 -18.76
N PHE A 199 14.40 0.62 -19.59
CA PHE A 199 13.51 -0.47 -19.19
C PHE A 199 14.25 -1.72 -18.70
N ASP A 200 15.35 -2.10 -19.37
CA ASP A 200 16.18 -3.25 -18.98
C ASP A 200 16.76 -3.10 -17.57
N ASP A 201 17.14 -1.87 -17.18
CA ASP A 201 17.60 -1.58 -15.82
C ASP A 201 16.47 -1.80 -14.81
N CYS A 202 15.25 -1.34 -15.10
CA CYS A 202 14.09 -1.59 -14.24
C CYS A 202 13.84 -3.09 -14.07
N GLN A 203 13.89 -3.87 -15.16
CA GLN A 203 13.72 -5.32 -15.10
C GLN A 203 14.83 -5.99 -14.28
N LYS A 204 16.07 -5.56 -14.44
CA LYS A 204 17.22 -6.05 -13.68
C LYS A 204 17.05 -5.79 -12.18
N LEU A 205 16.68 -4.58 -11.79
CA LEU A 205 16.43 -4.21 -10.39
C LEU A 205 15.34 -5.07 -9.75
N VAL A 206 14.24 -5.29 -10.45
CA VAL A 206 13.16 -6.17 -9.98
C VAL A 206 13.66 -7.61 -9.80
N LYS A 207 14.44 -8.14 -10.75
CA LYS A 207 15.03 -9.49 -10.64
C LYS A 207 15.99 -9.62 -9.45
N GLU A 208 16.85 -8.63 -9.23
CA GLU A 208 17.76 -8.60 -8.09
C GLU A 208 16.98 -8.62 -6.77
N ALA A 209 15.87 -7.88 -6.67
CA ALA A 209 15.00 -7.89 -5.50
C ALA A 209 14.41 -9.28 -5.20
N PHE A 210 14.00 -10.03 -6.22
CA PHE A 210 13.48 -11.39 -6.05
C PHE A 210 14.55 -12.42 -5.62
N ALA A 211 15.81 -12.16 -5.95
CA ALA A 211 16.91 -13.04 -5.57
C ALA A 211 17.48 -12.71 -4.17
N ASP A 212 17.08 -11.58 -3.57
CA ASP A 212 17.61 -11.11 -2.29
C ASP A 212 16.82 -11.65 -1.10
N SER A 213 17.45 -12.57 -0.37
CA SER A 213 16.87 -13.17 0.84
C SER A 213 16.53 -12.15 1.94
N GLU A 214 17.17 -10.98 1.98
CA GLU A 214 16.85 -9.94 2.97
C GLU A 214 15.47 -9.31 2.72
N LEU A 215 14.98 -9.36 1.48
CA LEU A 215 13.64 -8.88 1.13
C LEU A 215 12.54 -9.93 1.31
N SER A 216 12.88 -11.15 1.75
CA SER A 216 11.93 -12.25 1.94
C SER A 216 10.77 -11.90 2.87
N SER A 217 11.04 -11.10 3.91
CA SER A 217 10.05 -10.62 4.88
C SER A 217 8.98 -9.68 4.29
N LEU A 218 9.18 -9.15 3.08
CA LEU A 218 8.22 -8.27 2.41
C LEU A 218 7.13 -9.04 1.65
N GLY A 219 7.23 -10.37 1.56
CA GLY A 219 6.32 -11.19 0.75
C GLY A 219 6.35 -10.75 -0.71
N LEU A 220 7.55 -10.59 -1.28
CA LEU A 220 7.71 -10.11 -2.67
C LEU A 220 7.05 -11.07 -3.66
N THR A 221 6.22 -10.52 -4.56
CA THR A 221 5.66 -11.25 -5.69
C THR A 221 5.68 -10.41 -6.96
N SER A 222 5.87 -11.03 -8.12
CA SER A 222 5.91 -10.33 -9.40
C SER A 222 4.55 -10.41 -10.08
N ALA A 223 4.05 -9.26 -10.53
CA ALA A 223 2.88 -9.19 -11.40
C ALA A 223 3.23 -8.99 -12.88
N ASN A 224 4.48 -9.28 -13.29
CA ASN A 224 4.93 -9.23 -14.68
C ASN A 224 4.43 -10.45 -15.49
N SER A 225 4.60 -10.43 -16.81
CA SER A 225 4.21 -11.53 -17.73
C SER A 225 4.97 -12.85 -17.53
N ILE A 226 5.88 -12.92 -16.55
CA ILE A 226 6.51 -14.17 -16.09
C ILE A 226 5.57 -14.98 -15.20
N ASN A 227 4.64 -14.34 -14.50
CA ASN A 227 3.69 -15.01 -13.61
C ASN A 227 2.65 -15.80 -14.42
N ILE A 228 2.36 -17.04 -14.03
CA ILE A 228 1.42 -17.91 -14.76
C ILE A 228 -0.03 -17.35 -14.75
N ALA A 229 -0.42 -16.63 -13.70
CA ALA A 229 -1.73 -15.97 -13.62
C ALA A 229 -1.85 -14.74 -14.54
N ARG A 230 -0.75 -14.30 -15.16
CA ARG A 230 -0.83 -13.36 -16.30
C ARG A 230 -1.11 -14.07 -17.61
N ILE A 231 -0.73 -15.34 -17.77
CA ILE A 231 -0.86 -16.10 -19.02
C ILE A 231 -2.24 -16.73 -19.16
N LEU A 232 -2.77 -17.39 -18.11
CA LEU A 232 -4.05 -18.10 -18.21
C LEU A 232 -5.22 -17.19 -18.66
N PRO A 233 -5.39 -15.96 -18.14
CA PRO A 233 -6.41 -15.03 -18.63
C PRO A 233 -6.28 -14.68 -20.12
N GLN A 234 -5.07 -14.73 -20.67
CA GLN A 234 -4.82 -14.40 -22.06
C GLN A 234 -5.26 -15.52 -23.02
N VAL A 235 -5.51 -16.72 -22.53
CA VAL A 235 -6.11 -17.82 -23.30
C VAL A 235 -7.57 -17.49 -23.69
N VAL A 236 -8.29 -16.77 -22.82
CA VAL A 236 -9.74 -16.57 -22.90
C VAL A 236 -10.16 -15.83 -24.16
N TYR A 237 -9.44 -14.77 -24.56
CA TYR A 237 -9.87 -13.96 -25.69
C TYR A 237 -9.79 -14.71 -27.04
N TYR A 238 -8.99 -15.77 -27.15
CA TYR A 238 -8.98 -16.64 -28.32
C TYR A 238 -10.25 -17.49 -28.41
N PHE A 239 -10.70 -18.08 -27.29
CA PHE A 239 -11.98 -18.79 -27.23
C PHE A 239 -13.16 -17.85 -27.49
N TYR A 240 -13.14 -16.66 -26.90
CA TYR A 240 -14.18 -15.65 -27.11
C TYR A 240 -14.25 -15.20 -28.57
N ALA A 241 -13.09 -14.91 -29.18
CA ALA A 241 -13.04 -14.53 -30.59
C ALA A 241 -13.52 -15.66 -31.49
N TYR A 242 -13.05 -16.88 -31.26
CA TYR A 242 -13.49 -18.05 -32.00
C TYR A 242 -15.01 -18.26 -31.91
N ALA A 243 -15.58 -18.18 -30.70
CA ALA A 243 -17.02 -18.33 -30.48
C ALA A 243 -17.87 -17.25 -31.18
N LYS A 244 -17.28 -16.09 -31.50
CA LYS A 244 -17.93 -14.99 -32.23
C LYS A 244 -17.79 -15.13 -33.74
N VAL A 245 -16.64 -15.57 -34.25
CA VAL A 245 -16.33 -15.54 -35.68
C VAL A 245 -16.53 -16.89 -36.38
N ALA A 246 -16.36 -18.02 -35.68
CA ALA A 246 -16.48 -19.34 -36.28
C ALA A 246 -17.95 -19.79 -36.37
N GLU A 247 -18.31 -20.41 -37.49
CA GLU A 247 -19.69 -20.84 -37.76
C GLU A 247 -19.86 -22.35 -37.76
N ASN A 248 -18.92 -23.06 -38.38
CA ASN A 248 -18.97 -24.48 -38.69
C ASN A 248 -17.84 -25.26 -38.02
N PHE A 249 -17.31 -24.71 -36.92
CA PHE A 249 -16.15 -25.28 -36.22
C PHE A 249 -14.90 -25.38 -37.13
N GLU A 250 -14.80 -24.47 -38.10
CA GLU A 250 -13.67 -24.33 -38.99
C GLU A 250 -12.41 -23.87 -38.25
N LYS A 251 -11.23 -24.17 -38.79
CA LYS A 251 -9.98 -23.63 -38.25
C LYS A 251 -9.81 -22.18 -38.68
N ILE A 252 -9.33 -21.33 -37.77
CA ILE A 252 -9.09 -19.91 -38.05
C ILE A 252 -7.64 -19.51 -37.73
N VAL A 253 -7.17 -18.46 -38.37
CA VAL A 253 -5.85 -17.86 -38.14
C VAL A 253 -5.95 -16.79 -37.06
N PHE A 254 -4.96 -16.73 -36.17
CA PHE A 254 -4.81 -15.62 -35.22
C PHE A 254 -3.49 -14.89 -35.49
N SER A 255 -3.55 -13.58 -35.71
CA SER A 255 -2.37 -12.72 -35.82
C SER A 255 -2.18 -11.88 -34.57
N VAL A 256 -1.04 -12.06 -33.92
CA VAL A 256 -0.79 -11.56 -32.56
C VAL A 256 0.48 -10.70 -32.55
N PRO A 257 0.37 -9.39 -32.28
CA PRO A 257 1.54 -8.55 -32.08
C PRO A 257 2.25 -8.96 -30.79
N SER A 258 3.53 -9.29 -30.89
CA SER A 258 4.26 -10.05 -29.88
C SER A 258 5.61 -9.43 -29.53
N GLY A 259 5.77 -9.04 -28.26
CA GLY A 259 7.06 -8.64 -27.66
C GLY A 259 7.57 -9.69 -26.68
N ASN A 260 6.98 -9.77 -25.48
CA ASN A 260 7.32 -10.75 -24.45
C ASN A 260 6.62 -12.12 -24.60
N PHE A 261 5.87 -12.34 -25.69
CA PHE A 261 5.26 -13.61 -26.11
C PHE A 261 4.15 -14.18 -25.21
N GLY A 262 3.72 -13.46 -24.16
CA GLY A 262 2.65 -13.94 -23.27
C GLY A 262 1.29 -14.07 -23.97
N SER A 263 0.94 -13.11 -24.83
CA SER A 263 -0.34 -13.12 -25.56
C SER A 263 -0.39 -14.25 -26.57
N SER A 264 0.62 -14.36 -27.43
CA SER A 264 0.71 -15.44 -28.42
C SER A 264 0.78 -16.82 -27.76
N LEU A 265 1.45 -16.94 -26.62
CA LEU A 265 1.45 -18.18 -25.83
C LEU A 265 0.03 -18.55 -25.36
N GLY A 266 -0.80 -17.57 -25.03
CA GLY A 266 -2.23 -17.81 -24.76
C GLY A 266 -2.96 -18.47 -25.93
N CYS A 267 -2.63 -18.11 -27.17
CA CYS A 267 -3.18 -18.75 -28.38
C CYS A 267 -2.70 -20.19 -28.51
N GLU A 268 -1.40 -20.42 -28.31
CA GLU A 268 -0.83 -21.76 -28.41
C GLU A 268 -1.39 -22.68 -27.32
N ILE A 269 -1.61 -22.16 -26.10
CA ILE A 269 -2.32 -22.89 -25.04
C ILE A 269 -3.76 -23.16 -25.48
N ALA A 270 -4.50 -22.18 -26.01
CA ALA A 270 -5.87 -22.38 -26.48
C ALA A 270 -5.96 -23.48 -27.56
N ARG A 271 -5.05 -23.48 -28.54
CA ARG A 271 -4.93 -24.54 -29.55
C ARG A 271 -4.71 -25.90 -28.90
N ARG A 272 -3.79 -25.96 -27.93
CA ARG A 272 -3.50 -27.20 -27.19
C ARG A 272 -4.66 -27.64 -26.31
N MET A 273 -5.54 -26.74 -25.87
CA MET A 273 -6.78 -27.08 -25.16
C MET A 273 -7.89 -27.60 -26.10
N GLY A 274 -7.68 -27.59 -27.42
CA GLY A 274 -8.65 -28.09 -28.41
C GLY A 274 -9.28 -27.02 -29.30
N LEU A 275 -8.92 -25.74 -29.15
CA LEU A 275 -9.43 -24.67 -30.03
C LEU A 275 -8.96 -24.89 -31.48
N PRO A 276 -9.86 -24.88 -32.49
CA PRO A 276 -9.48 -25.06 -33.89
C PRO A 276 -8.69 -23.85 -34.46
N VAL A 277 -7.38 -23.86 -34.24
CA VAL A 277 -6.45 -22.86 -34.80
C VAL A 277 -5.77 -23.45 -36.04
N GLU A 278 -5.85 -22.73 -37.17
CA GLU A 278 -5.18 -23.08 -38.42
C GLU A 278 -3.69 -22.72 -38.35
N LYS A 279 -3.41 -21.47 -37.98
CA LYS A 279 -2.07 -20.92 -37.84
C LYS A 279 -2.07 -19.83 -36.77
N LEU A 280 -1.05 -19.83 -35.93
CA LEU A 280 -0.70 -18.70 -35.08
C LEU A 280 0.36 -17.87 -35.79
N ILE A 281 0.05 -16.61 -36.09
CA ILE A 281 0.99 -15.63 -36.62
C ILE A 281 1.54 -14.82 -35.44
N ILE A 282 2.83 -14.98 -35.17
CA ILE A 282 3.58 -14.18 -34.20
C ILE A 282 4.21 -13.01 -34.96
N ALA A 283 3.58 -11.85 -34.86
CA ALA A 283 4.05 -10.62 -35.50
C ALA A 283 5.00 -9.87 -34.57
N THR A 284 6.26 -9.72 -34.95
CA THR A 284 7.23 -8.90 -34.21
C THR A 284 7.49 -7.60 -34.97
N ASN A 285 8.05 -6.60 -34.30
CA ASN A 285 8.61 -5.44 -34.98
C ASN A 285 10.02 -5.77 -35.48
N GLU A 286 10.90 -4.77 -35.63
CA GLU A 286 12.26 -5.03 -36.09
C GLU A 286 13.10 -5.85 -35.09
N ASN A 287 12.64 -6.05 -33.85
CA ASN A 287 13.18 -7.07 -32.96
C ASN A 287 12.78 -8.46 -33.50
N ASN A 288 13.70 -9.04 -34.29
CA ASN A 288 13.44 -10.18 -35.16
C ASN A 288 14.10 -11.48 -34.69
N GLU A 289 14.50 -11.59 -33.43
CA GLU A 289 15.20 -12.76 -32.88
C GLU A 289 14.41 -14.06 -33.05
N PHE A 290 13.08 -14.01 -32.88
CA PHE A 290 12.23 -15.19 -33.04
C PHE A 290 11.91 -15.52 -34.50
N PRO A 291 11.54 -14.57 -35.40
CA PRO A 291 11.47 -14.83 -36.83
C PRO A 291 12.75 -15.49 -37.38
N GLU A 292 13.93 -14.97 -37.01
CA GLU A 292 15.22 -15.53 -37.40
C GLU A 292 15.46 -16.92 -36.81
N PHE A 293 15.15 -17.13 -35.53
CA PHE A 293 15.22 -18.45 -34.90
C PHE A 293 14.31 -19.47 -35.57
N LEU A 294 13.05 -19.11 -35.82
CA LEU A 294 12.09 -19.99 -36.45
C LEU A 294 12.60 -20.34 -37.85
N ASN A 295 13.12 -19.39 -38.62
CA ASN A 295 13.65 -19.67 -39.96
C ASN A 295 14.91 -20.57 -39.93
N THR A 296 15.93 -20.15 -39.18
CA THR A 296 17.30 -20.71 -39.23
C THR A 296 17.58 -21.82 -38.23
N GLY A 297 16.79 -21.94 -37.18
CA GLY A 297 17.04 -22.81 -36.02
C GLY A 297 18.12 -22.30 -35.07
N ILE A 298 18.66 -21.10 -35.26
CA ILE A 298 19.70 -20.51 -34.42
C ILE A 298 19.09 -19.36 -33.62
N TYR A 299 19.00 -19.52 -32.30
CA TYR A 299 18.52 -18.46 -31.43
C TYR A 299 19.66 -17.51 -31.08
N LYS A 300 19.45 -16.21 -31.32
CA LYS A 300 20.35 -15.14 -30.88
C LYS A 300 19.50 -13.99 -30.36
N LYS A 301 19.58 -13.71 -29.06
CA LYS A 301 18.96 -12.53 -28.48
C LYS A 301 19.53 -11.24 -29.10
N ILE A 302 18.72 -10.20 -29.10
CA ILE A 302 19.11 -8.84 -29.51
C ILE A 302 19.31 -8.01 -28.24
N GLU A 303 20.53 -7.52 -28.03
CA GLU A 303 20.89 -6.74 -26.85
C GLU A 303 21.85 -5.60 -27.25
N PRO A 304 21.48 -4.32 -27.03
CA PRO A 304 20.16 -3.84 -26.57
C PRO A 304 19.06 -4.07 -27.64
N SER A 305 17.80 -4.10 -27.21
CA SER A 305 16.67 -4.18 -28.14
C SER A 305 16.60 -2.97 -29.09
N ARG A 306 15.99 -3.16 -30.26
CA ARG A 306 15.78 -2.11 -31.26
C ARG A 306 14.58 -1.25 -30.88
N LYS A 307 14.71 0.06 -31.10
CA LYS A 307 13.64 1.04 -30.84
C LYS A 307 12.74 1.15 -32.07
N CYS A 308 11.50 0.68 -31.94
CA CYS A 308 10.46 0.78 -32.97
C CYS A 308 9.24 1.57 -32.44
N LEU A 309 8.34 1.97 -33.35
CA LEU A 309 7.09 2.68 -33.06
C LEU A 309 6.14 1.87 -32.15
N SER A 310 6.11 0.56 -32.33
CA SER A 310 5.38 -0.39 -31.47
C SER A 310 6.16 -0.68 -30.18
N ASN A 311 6.35 0.36 -29.37
CA ASN A 311 7.30 0.37 -28.26
C ASN A 311 7.11 -0.75 -27.22
N ALA A 312 5.88 -1.23 -26.98
CA ALA A 312 5.63 -2.34 -26.05
C ALA A 312 6.15 -3.70 -26.57
N MET A 313 6.56 -3.76 -27.84
CA MET A 313 7.18 -4.92 -28.49
C MET A 313 8.70 -4.81 -28.63
N ASN A 314 9.34 -3.74 -28.12
CA ASN A 314 10.80 -3.57 -28.17
C ASN A 314 11.53 -4.52 -27.21
N VAL A 315 11.48 -5.82 -27.50
CA VAL A 315 11.99 -6.91 -26.66
C VAL A 315 12.90 -7.78 -27.51
N GLY A 316 14.20 -7.81 -27.19
CA GLY A 316 15.17 -8.63 -27.92
C GLY A 316 15.45 -10.01 -27.32
N ASN A 317 14.88 -10.32 -26.15
CA ASN A 317 14.92 -11.64 -25.51
C ASN A 317 13.56 -11.94 -24.85
N PRO A 318 12.57 -12.46 -25.59
CA PRO A 318 11.22 -12.65 -25.08
C PRO A 318 11.16 -13.62 -23.90
N SER A 319 10.70 -13.15 -22.73
CA SER A 319 10.72 -13.98 -21.52
C SER A 319 9.90 -15.28 -21.65
N ASN A 320 8.75 -15.24 -22.34
CA ASN A 320 7.90 -16.43 -22.52
C ASN A 320 8.37 -17.37 -23.63
N LEU A 321 9.48 -17.08 -24.32
CA LEU A 321 10.05 -18.02 -25.28
C LEU A 321 10.51 -19.32 -24.59
N ALA A 322 10.93 -19.25 -23.33
CA ALA A 322 11.23 -20.44 -22.52
C ALA A 322 10.03 -21.40 -22.39
N ARG A 323 8.79 -20.88 -22.27
CA ARG A 323 7.56 -21.69 -22.24
C ARG A 323 7.26 -22.31 -23.60
N TYR A 324 7.53 -21.60 -24.71
CA TYR A 324 7.47 -22.19 -26.05
C TYR A 324 8.49 -23.31 -26.21
N PHE A 325 9.72 -23.14 -25.74
CA PHE A 325 10.73 -24.20 -25.78
C PHE A 325 10.23 -25.43 -25.02
N ASP A 326 9.76 -25.30 -23.77
CA ASP A 326 9.22 -26.43 -22.99
C ASP A 326 8.03 -27.13 -23.68
N LEU A 327 7.07 -26.37 -24.23
CA LEU A 327 5.91 -26.91 -24.97
C LEU A 327 6.27 -27.75 -26.20
N TYR A 328 7.44 -27.49 -26.79
CA TYR A 328 7.95 -28.19 -27.97
C TYR A 328 9.19 -29.05 -27.62
N GLY A 329 9.38 -29.37 -26.34
CA GLY A 329 10.37 -30.34 -25.86
C GLY A 329 11.81 -29.84 -25.81
N GLY A 330 12.03 -28.52 -25.92
CA GLY A 330 13.32 -27.85 -25.76
C GLY A 330 13.45 -27.12 -24.43
N ASN A 331 14.60 -26.46 -24.23
CA ASN A 331 14.93 -25.70 -23.04
C ASN A 331 15.76 -24.44 -23.40
N LEU A 332 15.25 -23.28 -23.00
CA LEU A 332 15.90 -21.98 -23.13
C LEU A 332 15.95 -21.34 -21.75
N ASP A 333 17.13 -20.93 -21.29
CA ASP A 333 17.26 -20.23 -20.02
C ASP A 333 17.05 -18.71 -20.16
N LYS A 334 17.04 -18.01 -19.02
CA LYS A 334 16.84 -16.56 -18.96
C LYS A 334 17.90 -15.74 -19.68
N GLU A 335 19.10 -16.27 -19.87
CA GLU A 335 20.22 -15.57 -20.53
C GLU A 335 20.16 -15.71 -22.06
N GLY A 336 19.22 -16.50 -22.56
CA GLY A 336 19.06 -16.80 -23.97
C GLY A 336 19.93 -17.98 -24.43
N ILE A 337 20.41 -18.82 -23.50
CA ILE A 337 21.19 -20.01 -23.82
C ILE A 337 20.24 -21.18 -24.06
N VAL A 338 20.37 -21.80 -25.24
CA VAL A 338 19.63 -23.01 -25.59
C VAL A 338 20.35 -24.22 -25.05
N HIS A 339 19.77 -24.86 -24.03
CA HIS A 339 20.28 -26.12 -23.47
C HIS A 339 19.77 -27.34 -24.24
N LYS A 340 18.57 -27.23 -24.82
CA LYS A 340 17.96 -28.26 -25.66
C LYS A 340 17.12 -27.61 -26.75
N MET A 341 17.33 -27.99 -28.00
CA MET A 341 16.53 -27.48 -29.11
C MET A 341 15.10 -28.02 -29.05
N PRO A 342 14.08 -27.17 -29.32
CA PRO A 342 12.70 -27.61 -29.45
C PRO A 342 12.49 -28.29 -30.81
N ASP A 343 11.37 -29.00 -30.96
CA ASP A 343 10.91 -29.50 -32.26
C ASP A 343 10.50 -28.33 -33.17
N LEU A 344 11.47 -27.85 -33.94
CA LEU A 344 11.29 -26.74 -34.89
C LEU A 344 10.32 -27.08 -36.02
N ALA A 345 10.25 -28.34 -36.45
CA ALA A 345 9.34 -28.74 -37.52
C ALA A 345 7.88 -28.63 -37.03
N GLU A 346 7.64 -29.10 -35.80
CA GLU A 346 6.33 -28.98 -35.15
C GLU A 346 5.98 -27.52 -34.83
N MET A 347 6.94 -26.69 -34.38
CA MET A 347 6.74 -25.25 -34.23
C MET A 347 6.33 -24.60 -35.55
N LYS A 348 7.08 -24.83 -36.63
CA LYS A 348 6.78 -24.29 -37.98
C LYS A 348 5.43 -24.76 -38.51
N ARG A 349 4.96 -25.94 -38.12
CA ARG A 349 3.65 -26.47 -38.52
C ARG A 349 2.52 -25.58 -38.04
N HIS A 350 2.56 -25.15 -36.78
CA HIS A 350 1.49 -24.34 -36.16
C HIS A 350 1.74 -22.84 -36.14
N ILE A 351 3.00 -22.42 -36.27
CA ILE A 351 3.42 -21.02 -36.10
C ILE A 351 3.98 -20.49 -37.42
N PHE A 352 3.58 -19.26 -37.76
CA PHE A 352 4.25 -18.40 -38.73
C PHE A 352 4.73 -17.15 -38.00
N SER A 353 5.85 -16.57 -38.39
CA SER A 353 6.35 -15.34 -37.77
C SER A 353 7.00 -14.43 -38.79
N ALA A 354 6.79 -13.13 -38.62
CA ALA A 354 7.34 -12.09 -39.48
C ALA A 354 7.70 -10.86 -38.65
N ALA A 355 8.85 -10.27 -38.98
CA ALA A 355 9.26 -8.96 -38.51
C ALA A 355 8.69 -7.87 -39.43
N ILE A 356 8.18 -6.81 -38.83
CA ILE A 356 7.58 -5.66 -39.53
C ILE A 356 8.38 -4.40 -39.18
N SER A 357 8.82 -3.65 -40.20
CA SER A 357 9.54 -2.39 -39.98
C SER A 357 8.61 -1.24 -39.58
N ASP A 358 9.18 -0.13 -39.10
CA ASP A 358 8.40 1.07 -38.79
C ASP A 358 7.74 1.67 -40.04
N GLU A 359 8.40 1.62 -41.21
CA GLU A 359 7.82 2.05 -42.48
C GLU A 359 6.63 1.17 -42.87
N GLU A 360 6.76 -0.15 -42.73
CA GLU A 360 5.66 -1.08 -42.99
C GLU A 360 4.51 -0.88 -42.00
N THR A 361 4.82 -0.53 -40.76
CA THR A 361 3.84 -0.23 -39.71
C THR A 361 3.03 1.01 -40.07
N ILE A 362 3.70 2.12 -40.43
CA ILE A 362 3.03 3.36 -40.86
C ILE A 362 2.16 3.13 -42.10
N GLU A 363 2.67 2.38 -43.08
CA GLU A 363 1.90 2.06 -44.28
C GLU A 363 0.68 1.20 -43.95
N SER A 364 0.80 0.25 -43.02
CA SER A 364 -0.34 -0.57 -42.59
C SER A 364 -1.42 0.26 -41.88
N ILE A 365 -1.04 1.26 -41.06
CA ILE A 365 -1.99 2.22 -40.46
C ILE A 365 -2.73 3.00 -41.57
N ARG A 366 -1.98 3.55 -42.54
CA ARG A 366 -2.55 4.30 -43.68
C ARG A 366 -3.49 3.44 -44.52
N GLU A 367 -3.09 2.21 -44.82
CA GLU A 367 -3.89 1.29 -45.62
C GLU A 367 -5.19 0.92 -44.91
N CYS A 368 -5.12 0.59 -43.62
CA CYS A 368 -6.29 0.26 -42.81
C CYS A 368 -7.30 1.42 -42.78
N TYR A 369 -6.81 2.64 -42.54
CA TYR A 369 -7.66 3.83 -42.52
C TYR A 369 -8.26 4.13 -43.90
N ARG A 370 -7.46 4.09 -44.97
CA ARG A 370 -7.92 4.35 -46.33
C ARG A 370 -8.94 3.33 -46.82
N LYS A 371 -8.74 2.04 -46.51
CA LYS A 371 -9.58 0.94 -47.02
C LYS A 371 -10.85 0.75 -46.18
N TYR A 372 -10.76 0.90 -44.85
CA TYR A 372 -11.83 0.52 -43.93
C TYR A 372 -12.35 1.68 -43.08
N GLY A 373 -11.70 2.84 -43.09
CA GLY A 373 -12.03 3.95 -42.18
C GLY A 373 -11.68 3.67 -40.72
N LEU A 374 -10.93 2.60 -40.44
CA LEU A 374 -10.54 2.21 -39.09
C LEU A 374 -9.19 2.82 -38.73
N VAL A 375 -9.13 3.46 -37.57
CA VAL A 375 -7.86 3.87 -36.96
C VAL A 375 -7.39 2.70 -36.10
N ILE A 376 -6.14 2.30 -36.35
CA ILE A 376 -5.43 1.27 -35.59
C ILE A 376 -4.13 1.84 -35.08
N GLU A 377 -3.68 1.32 -33.94
CA GLU A 377 -2.40 1.68 -33.35
C GLU A 377 -1.22 0.85 -33.90
N PRO A 378 0.05 1.26 -33.67
CA PRO A 378 1.22 0.62 -34.25
C PRO A 378 1.33 -0.91 -34.04
N HIS A 379 0.91 -1.43 -32.89
CA HIS A 379 0.98 -2.86 -32.59
C HIS A 379 -0.08 -3.64 -33.39
N GLY A 380 -1.33 -3.16 -33.44
CA GLY A 380 -2.38 -3.70 -34.31
C GLY A 380 -1.99 -3.68 -35.80
N ALA A 381 -1.32 -2.61 -36.24
CA ALA A 381 -0.78 -2.52 -37.61
C ALA A 381 0.28 -3.58 -37.91
N VAL A 382 1.20 -3.84 -36.96
CA VAL A 382 2.16 -4.96 -37.07
C VAL A 382 1.45 -6.31 -37.23
N ALA A 383 0.38 -6.56 -36.48
CA ALA A 383 -0.40 -7.80 -36.58
C ALA A 383 -1.08 -7.95 -37.96
N ILE A 384 -1.69 -6.89 -38.46
CA ILE A 384 -2.34 -6.87 -39.78
C ILE A 384 -1.30 -7.07 -40.89
N LYS A 385 -0.16 -6.39 -40.81
CA LYS A 385 0.90 -6.51 -41.83
C LYS A 385 1.51 -7.90 -41.87
N ALA A 386 1.72 -8.54 -40.71
CA ALA A 386 2.20 -9.92 -40.66
C ALA A 386 1.18 -10.92 -41.25
N LEU A 387 -0.12 -10.68 -41.04
CA LEU A 387 -1.18 -11.47 -41.69
C LEU A 387 -1.15 -11.31 -43.22
N GLN A 388 -0.93 -10.10 -43.72
CA GLN A 388 -0.76 -9.86 -45.16
C GLN A 388 0.43 -10.66 -45.72
N LYS A 389 1.59 -10.63 -45.05
CA LYS A 389 2.77 -11.44 -45.43
C LYS A 389 2.47 -12.95 -45.43
N TYR A 390 1.71 -13.44 -44.45
CA TYR A 390 1.28 -14.84 -44.44
C TYR A 390 0.39 -15.17 -45.64
N LYS A 391 -0.54 -14.27 -46.01
CA LYS A 391 -1.46 -14.42 -47.14
C LYS A 391 -0.75 -14.52 -48.49
N GLU A 392 0.48 -14.00 -48.62
CA GLU A 392 1.29 -14.13 -49.84
C GLU A 392 1.75 -15.58 -50.10
N SER A 393 1.85 -16.38 -49.04
CA SER A 393 2.38 -17.76 -49.10
C SER A 393 1.36 -18.82 -48.68
N SER A 394 0.17 -18.44 -48.24
CA SER A 394 -0.86 -19.34 -47.71
C SER A 394 -2.26 -18.74 -47.85
N SER A 395 -3.29 -19.60 -47.92
CA SER A 395 -4.69 -19.19 -47.86
C SER A 395 -5.28 -19.56 -46.51
N PHE A 396 -6.23 -18.78 -46.00
CA PHE A 396 -6.98 -19.08 -44.79
C PHE A 396 -8.47 -18.76 -44.96
N SER A 397 -9.32 -19.40 -44.15
CA SER A 397 -10.77 -19.21 -44.21
C SER A 397 -11.22 -17.92 -43.51
N LYS A 398 -10.75 -17.71 -42.27
CA LYS A 398 -11.00 -16.55 -41.42
C LYS A 398 -9.75 -16.23 -40.61
N ALA A 399 -9.51 -14.94 -40.35
CA ALA A 399 -8.41 -14.49 -39.52
C ALA A 399 -8.84 -13.43 -38.50
N VAL A 400 -8.31 -13.52 -37.30
CA VAL A 400 -8.50 -12.51 -36.23
C VAL A 400 -7.14 -11.87 -35.92
N CYS A 401 -7.02 -10.57 -36.17
CA CYS A 401 -5.90 -9.74 -35.75
C CYS A 401 -6.20 -9.13 -34.38
N LEU A 402 -5.25 -9.20 -33.46
CA LEU A 402 -5.38 -8.55 -32.16
C LEU A 402 -4.89 -7.11 -32.25
N GLU A 403 -5.72 -6.16 -31.82
CA GLU A 403 -5.28 -4.82 -31.50
C GLU A 403 -5.19 -4.68 -29.97
N THR A 404 -4.01 -4.28 -29.49
CA THR A 404 -3.64 -4.48 -28.09
C THR A 404 -3.74 -3.23 -27.22
N ALA A 405 -4.01 -2.08 -27.83
CA ALA A 405 -4.13 -0.80 -27.17
C ALA A 405 -5.04 0.14 -27.98
N GLU A 406 -5.49 1.21 -27.34
CA GLU A 406 -6.29 2.24 -28.00
C GLU A 406 -5.38 3.24 -28.76
N PRO A 407 -5.68 3.60 -30.02
CA PRO A 407 -4.97 4.63 -30.80
C PRO A 407 -4.60 5.92 -30.08
N ALA A 408 -5.46 6.42 -29.19
CA ALA A 408 -5.18 7.63 -28.41
C ALA A 408 -3.96 7.53 -27.47
N LYS A 409 -3.41 6.33 -27.27
CA LYS A 409 -2.17 6.12 -26.52
C LYS A 409 -0.90 6.38 -27.34
N PHE A 410 -1.01 6.50 -28.66
CA PHE A 410 0.10 6.72 -29.59
C PHE A 410 -0.16 7.94 -30.51
N PRO A 411 -0.49 9.11 -29.95
CA PRO A 411 -0.98 10.25 -30.73
C PRO A 411 0.03 10.70 -31.80
N GLU A 412 1.32 10.75 -31.49
CA GLU A 412 2.38 11.17 -32.42
C GLU A 412 2.48 10.25 -33.65
N THR A 413 2.36 8.93 -33.43
CA THR A 413 2.42 7.96 -34.53
C THR A 413 1.18 8.05 -35.40
N ILE A 414 0.00 8.21 -34.79
CA ILE A 414 -1.27 8.38 -35.52
C ILE A 414 -1.26 9.69 -36.32
N GLU A 415 -0.78 10.79 -35.72
CA GLU A 415 -0.65 12.09 -36.39
C GLU A 415 0.34 12.02 -37.56
N THR A 416 1.47 11.36 -37.38
CA THR A 416 2.46 11.14 -38.46
C THR A 416 1.90 10.28 -39.59
N ALA A 417 1.12 9.25 -39.27
CA ALA A 417 0.56 8.34 -40.26
C ALA A 417 -0.60 8.96 -41.04
N LEU A 418 -1.52 9.65 -40.35
CA LEU A 418 -2.85 10.01 -40.85
C LEU A 418 -3.15 11.52 -40.82
N GLY A 419 -2.34 12.33 -40.14
CA GLY A 419 -2.61 13.77 -39.95
C GLY A 419 -3.81 14.05 -39.04
N ILE A 420 -4.19 13.09 -38.19
CA ILE A 420 -5.31 13.22 -37.24
C ILE A 420 -4.80 13.06 -35.81
N ASN A 421 -5.40 13.79 -34.88
CA ASN A 421 -5.20 13.57 -33.45
C ASN A 421 -6.35 12.68 -32.92
N PRO A 422 -6.10 11.43 -32.51
CA PRO A 422 -7.13 10.52 -32.04
C PRO A 422 -7.80 11.05 -30.76
N ALA A 423 -9.13 11.03 -30.72
CA ALA A 423 -9.88 11.47 -29.54
C ALA A 423 -9.62 10.51 -28.37
N ALA A 424 -9.13 11.04 -27.25
CA ALA A 424 -8.90 10.23 -26.05
C ALA A 424 -10.23 9.77 -25.42
N PRO A 425 -10.42 8.47 -25.17
CA PRO A 425 -11.60 7.99 -24.45
C PRO A 425 -11.59 8.49 -23.00
N ARG A 426 -12.75 8.49 -22.35
CA ARG A 426 -12.93 8.97 -20.98
C ARG A 426 -11.98 8.29 -19.98
N GLN A 427 -11.65 7.03 -20.22
CA GLN A 427 -10.71 6.23 -19.42
C GLN A 427 -9.28 6.83 -19.40
N LEU A 428 -8.89 7.57 -20.44
CA LEU A 428 -7.61 8.28 -20.51
C LEU A 428 -7.70 9.74 -20.04
N ALA A 429 -8.85 10.19 -19.54
CA ALA A 429 -8.97 11.52 -18.92
C ALA A 429 -8.34 11.49 -17.52
N ILE A 430 -7.06 11.85 -17.45
CA ILE A 430 -6.25 11.78 -16.21
C ILE A 430 -6.23 13.15 -15.53
N ALA A 431 -6.32 13.16 -14.20
CA ALA A 431 -6.12 14.37 -13.40
C ALA A 431 -4.66 14.86 -13.53
N ASN A 432 -4.44 16.17 -13.63
CA ASN A 432 -3.11 16.77 -13.82
C ASN A 432 -2.15 16.64 -12.62
N GLU A 433 -2.60 16.05 -11.51
CA GLU A 433 -1.82 15.94 -10.27
C GLU A 433 -1.45 14.48 -10.00
N GLY A 434 -0.15 14.22 -10.00
CA GLY A 434 0.44 12.93 -9.66
C GLY A 434 1.84 13.14 -9.10
N ALA A 435 2.27 12.23 -8.23
CA ALA A 435 3.61 12.27 -7.64
C ALA A 435 4.25 10.89 -7.80
N HIS A 436 5.47 10.87 -8.31
CA HIS A 436 6.34 9.70 -8.34
C HIS A 436 7.59 9.97 -7.51
N ASP A 437 8.18 8.90 -7.00
CA ASP A 437 9.53 8.96 -6.45
C ASP A 437 10.55 8.74 -7.57
N THR A 438 11.76 9.27 -7.43
CA THR A 438 12.83 9.08 -8.42
C THR A 438 14.03 8.39 -7.76
N LEU A 439 14.50 7.29 -8.37
CA LEU A 439 15.68 6.55 -7.91
C LEU A 439 16.74 6.44 -9.03
N PRO A 440 18.03 6.31 -8.68
CA PRO A 440 19.05 5.90 -9.65
C PRO A 440 18.82 4.46 -10.10
N ALA A 441 19.39 4.07 -11.24
CA ALA A 441 19.38 2.71 -11.75
C ALA A 441 20.35 1.78 -10.99
N ASP A 442 20.24 1.72 -9.65
CA ASP A 442 21.07 0.87 -8.81
C ASP A 442 20.24 0.12 -7.75
N TYR A 443 20.62 -1.13 -7.49
CA TYR A 443 19.86 -2.03 -6.63
C TYR A 443 19.89 -1.63 -5.15
N LYS A 444 20.99 -1.01 -4.69
CA LYS A 444 21.11 -0.57 -3.29
C LYS A 444 20.04 0.48 -2.97
N SER A 445 19.87 1.47 -3.84
CA SER A 445 18.82 2.50 -3.69
C SER A 445 17.42 1.89 -3.67
N LEU A 446 17.13 0.93 -4.56
CA LEU A 446 15.85 0.23 -4.56
C LEU A 446 15.63 -0.56 -3.27
N LYS A 447 16.64 -1.33 -2.82
CA LYS A 447 16.56 -2.14 -1.60
C LYS A 447 16.30 -1.28 -0.37
N GLU A 448 17.02 -0.18 -0.21
CA GLU A 448 16.80 0.79 0.86
C GLU A 448 15.40 1.42 0.79
N TYR A 449 14.89 1.66 -0.42
CA TYR A 449 13.54 2.15 -0.63
C TYR A 449 12.45 1.09 -0.28
N LEU A 450 12.64 -0.18 -0.68
CA LEU A 450 11.68 -1.28 -0.45
C LEU A 450 11.65 -1.75 1.01
N LEU A 451 12.80 -1.89 1.66
CA LEU A 451 12.90 -2.11 3.11
C LEU A 451 12.40 -0.90 3.91
N GLY A 452 12.25 0.22 3.20
CA GLY A 452 12.08 1.53 3.76
C GLY A 452 13.35 1.98 4.48
N ASN A 453 13.62 3.27 4.40
CA ASN A 453 13.59 3.98 5.67
C ASN A 453 12.27 3.58 6.34
N ALA A 454 12.28 2.55 7.21
CA ALA A 454 11.08 1.95 7.77
C ALA A 454 10.08 3.06 8.10
N GLU A 455 8.89 3.02 7.48
CA GLU A 455 7.94 4.14 7.49
C GLU A 455 7.87 4.68 8.91
N TRP A 456 8.36 5.91 9.09
CA TRP A 456 8.31 6.55 10.39
C TRP A 456 6.84 6.75 10.71
N VAL A 457 6.31 6.02 11.69
CA VAL A 457 5.00 6.36 12.24
C VAL A 457 5.17 7.61 13.07
N LYS A 458 4.28 8.58 12.87
CA LYS A 458 4.29 9.84 13.59
C LYS A 458 3.09 9.87 14.52
N VAL A 459 3.33 10.02 15.81
CA VAL A 459 2.28 10.00 16.83
C VAL A 459 2.35 11.27 17.65
N PHE A 460 1.20 11.88 17.87
CA PHE A 460 1.00 12.97 18.82
C PHE A 460 0.31 12.44 20.07
N ALA A 461 0.75 12.87 21.26
CA ALA A 461 0.01 12.70 22.51
C ALA A 461 -0.20 14.06 23.19
N PRO A 462 -1.43 14.37 23.62
CA PRO A 462 -1.75 15.67 24.18
C PRO A 462 -1.15 15.90 25.57
N ALA A 463 -1.05 17.17 25.93
CA ALA A 463 -0.86 17.63 27.30
C ALA A 463 -2.02 17.16 28.18
N THR A 464 -1.75 17.05 29.47
CA THR A 464 -2.76 16.62 30.44
C THR A 464 -2.75 17.50 31.68
N ILE A 465 -3.90 17.56 32.34
CA ILE A 465 -4.08 18.11 33.68
C ILE A 465 -4.34 16.92 34.58
N GLY A 466 -3.33 16.50 35.33
CA GLY A 466 -3.48 15.58 36.45
C GLY A 466 -3.96 16.29 37.71
N ASN A 467 -4.41 15.53 38.71
CA ASN A 467 -4.90 16.05 39.99
C ASN A 467 -5.95 17.18 39.82
N ILE A 468 -7.06 16.90 39.13
CA ILE A 468 -8.10 17.91 38.88
C ILE A 468 -8.70 18.37 40.22
N GLY A 469 -8.22 19.50 40.76
CA GLY A 469 -8.59 20.02 42.08
C GLY A 469 -8.41 18.96 43.17
N PRO A 470 -9.47 18.58 43.92
CA PRO A 470 -9.39 17.59 44.99
C PRO A 470 -9.17 16.14 44.51
N GLY A 471 -9.16 15.90 43.19
CA GLY A 471 -9.01 14.60 42.53
C GLY A 471 -7.60 14.01 42.54
N PHE A 472 -6.89 14.11 43.66
CA PHE A 472 -5.48 13.74 43.77
C PHE A 472 -5.21 12.26 43.43
N ASP A 473 -4.28 12.03 42.50
CA ASP A 473 -3.84 10.75 41.94
C ASP A 473 -4.97 9.89 41.32
N ILE A 474 -6.20 10.40 41.22
CA ILE A 474 -7.35 9.63 40.72
C ILE A 474 -8.10 10.29 39.57
N LEU A 475 -7.91 11.60 39.33
CA LEU A 475 -8.58 12.32 38.25
C LEU A 475 -7.57 13.05 37.37
N GLY A 476 -7.74 12.88 36.06
CA GLY A 476 -6.95 13.59 35.05
C GLY A 476 -7.74 13.85 33.77
N MET A 477 -7.32 14.84 32.99
CA MET A 477 -7.94 15.14 31.70
C MET A 477 -6.94 15.57 30.63
N ALA A 478 -7.24 15.23 29.37
CA ALA A 478 -6.44 15.63 28.23
C ALA A 478 -6.84 17.00 27.69
N VAL A 479 -5.86 17.75 27.20
CA VAL A 479 -6.02 19.12 26.74
C VAL A 479 -5.61 19.25 25.27
N LYS A 480 -6.42 19.97 24.49
CA LYS A 480 -6.26 20.06 23.04
C LYS A 480 -5.09 20.97 22.65
N GLY A 481 -4.41 20.61 21.55
CA GLY A 481 -3.43 21.44 20.85
C GLY A 481 -2.00 21.34 21.37
N LEU A 482 -1.79 21.36 22.69
CA LEU A 482 -0.47 21.15 23.29
C LEU A 482 -0.18 19.65 23.41
N GLY A 483 1.07 19.24 23.21
CA GLY A 483 1.47 17.84 23.34
C GLY A 483 2.88 17.56 22.81
N ASP A 484 3.30 16.31 22.90
CA ASP A 484 4.57 15.85 22.34
C ASP A 484 4.33 15.01 21.09
N ILE A 485 5.35 14.96 20.23
CA ILE A 485 5.33 14.14 19.01
C ILE A 485 6.47 13.12 19.07
N VAL A 486 6.15 11.86 18.81
CA VAL A 486 7.10 10.78 18.60
C VAL A 486 7.01 10.31 17.17
N GLU A 487 8.13 10.37 16.45
CA GLU A 487 8.31 9.61 15.22
C GLU A 487 9.06 8.32 15.58
N ALA A 488 8.57 7.16 15.13
CA ALA A 488 9.22 5.88 15.39
C ALA A 488 9.29 5.02 14.14
N ARG A 489 10.34 4.21 14.01
CA ARG A 489 10.45 3.18 12.97
C ARG A 489 11.01 1.88 13.52
N LYS A 490 10.74 0.76 12.84
CA LYS A 490 11.36 -0.53 13.19
C LYS A 490 12.86 -0.52 12.89
N ILE A 491 13.61 -1.17 13.75
CA ILE A 491 15.01 -1.58 13.54
C ILE A 491 15.15 -3.05 13.95
N GLU A 492 16.28 -3.69 13.63
CA GLU A 492 16.46 -5.12 13.88
C GLU A 492 16.30 -5.50 15.35
N SER A 493 16.89 -4.72 16.26
CA SER A 493 16.83 -4.99 17.70
C SER A 493 17.14 -3.74 18.53
N GLY A 494 16.76 -3.78 19.81
CA GLY A 494 17.04 -2.73 20.78
C GLY A 494 16.18 -1.47 20.61
N ILE A 495 16.49 -0.44 21.40
CA ILE A 495 15.79 0.85 21.34
C ILE A 495 16.83 1.94 21.16
N LYS A 496 16.59 2.85 20.22
CA LYS A 496 17.51 3.94 19.93
C LYS A 496 16.77 5.25 19.85
N ILE A 497 17.20 6.26 20.62
CA ILE A 497 16.70 7.62 20.49
C ILE A 497 17.67 8.41 19.59
N ALA A 498 17.32 8.53 18.32
CA ALA A 498 18.17 9.17 17.31
C ALA A 498 18.26 10.69 17.49
N HIS A 499 17.12 11.31 17.79
CA HIS A 499 16.99 12.77 17.88
C HIS A 499 16.00 13.19 18.97
N ILE A 500 16.30 14.29 19.65
CA ILE A 500 15.39 14.95 20.58
C ILE A 500 15.38 16.44 20.23
N ASP A 501 14.22 16.95 19.79
CA ASP A 501 13.94 18.37 19.62
C ASP A 501 13.29 18.89 20.92
N SER A 502 14.08 19.59 21.76
CA SER A 502 13.65 20.08 23.08
C SER A 502 14.45 21.34 23.45
N LYS A 503 13.80 22.26 24.18
CA LYS A 503 14.49 23.42 24.79
C LYS A 503 15.40 23.02 25.97
N ALA A 504 15.19 21.84 26.55
CA ALA A 504 15.94 21.34 27.69
C ALA A 504 16.76 20.08 27.31
N GLU A 505 17.93 19.90 27.91
CA GLU A 505 18.75 18.70 27.74
C GLU A 505 18.04 17.47 28.32
N LEU A 506 17.77 16.50 27.43
CA LEU A 506 17.18 15.22 27.77
C LEU A 506 18.12 14.08 27.35
N SER A 507 18.14 13.01 28.14
CA SER A 507 18.97 11.85 27.83
C SER A 507 18.50 11.17 26.54
N LYS A 508 19.45 10.83 25.67
CA LYS A 508 19.23 9.92 24.52
C LYS A 508 19.40 8.44 24.90
N ASP A 509 19.82 8.17 26.13
CA ASP A 509 19.84 6.81 26.69
C ASP A 509 18.40 6.32 26.83
N PRO A 510 17.98 5.28 26.08
CA PRO A 510 16.61 4.79 26.08
C PRO A 510 16.16 4.29 27.47
N ASP A 511 17.09 3.87 28.34
CA ASP A 511 16.80 3.39 29.69
C ASP A 511 16.64 4.54 30.70
N LYS A 512 16.90 5.78 30.30
CA LYS A 512 16.74 7.00 31.12
C LYS A 512 15.78 8.01 30.49
N ASN A 513 15.01 7.59 29.49
CA ASN A 513 14.08 8.44 28.77
C ASN A 513 12.70 7.78 28.73
N THR A 514 11.66 8.50 29.13
CA THR A 514 10.31 7.93 29.24
C THR A 514 9.79 7.37 27.91
N ALA A 515 10.13 7.97 26.77
CA ALA A 515 9.76 7.43 25.46
C ALA A 515 10.45 6.10 25.16
N GLY A 516 11.74 5.96 25.52
CA GLY A 516 12.51 4.73 25.36
C GLY A 516 12.01 3.60 26.25
N ILE A 517 11.75 3.90 27.53
CA ILE A 517 11.23 2.94 28.50
C ILE A 517 9.81 2.48 28.10
N ALA A 518 8.93 3.40 27.68
CA ALA A 518 7.59 3.05 27.23
C ALA A 518 7.61 2.16 25.98
N ALA A 519 8.51 2.42 25.03
CA ALA A 519 8.73 1.56 23.87
C ALA A 519 9.17 0.15 24.28
N ARG A 520 10.09 0.03 25.26
CA ARG A 520 10.57 -1.25 25.80
C ARG A 520 9.46 -2.07 26.43
N GLU A 521 8.71 -1.46 27.34
CA GLU A 521 7.61 -2.14 28.02
C GLU A 521 6.50 -2.52 27.05
N THR A 522 6.25 -1.71 26.01
CA THR A 522 5.26 -2.05 24.97
C THR A 522 5.70 -3.25 24.14
N LEU A 523 6.97 -3.30 23.68
CA LEU A 523 7.51 -4.48 22.97
C LEU A 523 7.43 -5.75 23.81
N LYS A 524 7.72 -5.63 25.12
CA LYS A 524 7.63 -6.73 26.08
C LYS A 524 6.21 -7.28 26.22
N ILE A 525 5.20 -6.42 26.28
CA ILE A 525 3.79 -6.83 26.34
C ILE A 525 3.37 -7.49 25.02
N LEU A 526 3.83 -6.95 23.89
CA LEU A 526 3.56 -7.51 22.55
C LEU A 526 4.26 -8.86 22.29
N GLY A 527 5.26 -9.23 23.09
CA GLY A 527 6.07 -10.44 22.88
C GLY A 527 7.04 -10.32 21.69
N GLU A 528 7.40 -9.10 21.29
CA GLU A 528 8.21 -8.83 20.10
C GLU A 528 9.71 -8.75 20.41
N LYS A 529 10.53 -9.34 19.52
CA LYS A 529 11.99 -9.32 19.62
C LYS A 529 12.67 -8.22 18.78
N GLY A 530 11.90 -7.57 17.90
CA GLY A 530 12.41 -6.48 17.07
C GLY A 530 12.72 -5.22 17.87
N GLY A 531 13.36 -4.24 17.23
CA GLY A 531 13.72 -2.97 17.85
C GLY A 531 13.00 -1.75 17.29
N VAL A 532 13.15 -0.61 17.96
CA VAL A 532 12.56 0.67 17.54
C VAL A 532 13.59 1.80 17.60
N GLU A 533 13.65 2.60 16.53
CA GLU A 533 14.33 3.90 16.54
C GLU A 533 13.31 5.02 16.69
N ILE A 534 13.58 5.97 17.59
CA ILE A 534 12.68 7.05 18.01
C ILE A 534 13.31 8.42 17.72
N ARG A 535 12.49 9.35 17.24
CA ARG A 535 12.75 10.80 17.27
C ARG A 535 11.66 11.47 18.08
N LEU A 536 12.07 12.22 19.09
CA LEU A 536 11.17 12.87 20.02
C LEU A 536 11.16 14.38 19.76
N LYS A 537 9.97 14.97 19.66
CA LYS A 537 9.77 16.41 19.65
C LYS A 537 8.94 16.83 20.86
N LYS A 538 9.56 17.60 21.74
CA LYS A 538 8.95 18.11 22.96
C LYS A 538 8.18 19.39 22.66
N GLY A 539 6.86 19.34 22.81
CA GLY A 539 6.00 20.52 22.78
C GLY A 539 5.67 21.07 24.17
N LEU A 540 6.03 20.33 25.23
CA LEU A 540 5.70 20.66 26.61
C LEU A 540 6.93 20.99 27.47
N PRO A 541 6.92 22.09 28.24
CA PRO A 541 8.01 22.43 29.16
C PRO A 541 8.16 21.38 30.28
N LEU A 542 9.41 21.07 30.65
CA LEU A 542 9.72 20.13 31.72
C LEU A 542 9.29 20.67 33.09
N GLY A 543 8.76 19.79 33.93
CA GLY A 543 8.32 20.16 35.29
C GLY A 543 7.20 21.22 35.32
N SER A 544 6.48 21.40 34.22
CA SER A 544 5.39 22.38 34.10
C SER A 544 4.10 21.98 34.82
N GLY A 545 3.85 20.67 34.96
CA GLY A 545 2.57 20.14 35.47
C GLY A 545 1.56 19.83 34.38
N LEU A 546 1.97 19.88 33.11
CA LEU A 546 1.15 19.54 31.94
C LEU A 546 1.33 18.09 31.42
N GLY A 547 1.87 17.20 32.27
CA GLY A 547 2.11 15.80 31.89
C GLY A 547 3.16 15.61 30.78
N SER A 548 4.21 16.46 30.75
CA SER A 548 5.24 16.43 29.70
C SER A 548 5.91 15.07 29.53
N SER A 549 6.26 14.39 30.62
CA SER A 549 6.87 13.06 30.59
C SER A 549 5.86 11.99 30.13
N ALA A 550 4.62 12.07 30.64
CA ALA A 550 3.52 11.18 30.30
C ALA A 550 3.10 11.27 28.82
N ALA A 551 3.11 12.47 28.22
CA ALA A 551 2.84 12.65 26.79
C ALA A 551 3.90 11.95 25.93
N SER A 552 5.19 12.08 26.26
CA SER A 552 6.27 11.36 25.58
C SER A 552 6.12 9.84 25.70
N ALA A 553 5.77 9.33 26.89
CA ALA A 553 5.54 7.91 27.13
C ALA A 553 4.32 7.36 26.36
N ALA A 554 3.19 8.08 26.40
CA ALA A 554 1.97 7.73 25.69
C ALA A 554 2.18 7.70 24.17
N ALA A 555 2.84 8.73 23.61
CA ALA A 555 3.13 8.79 22.18
C ALA A 555 4.04 7.64 21.73
N ALA A 556 5.08 7.32 22.52
CA ALA A 556 5.99 6.22 22.20
C ALA A 556 5.31 4.85 22.31
N ALA A 557 4.56 4.58 23.37
CA ALA A 557 3.81 3.32 23.52
C ALA A 557 2.85 3.12 22.34
N TYR A 558 2.12 4.15 21.95
CA TYR A 558 1.21 4.08 20.81
C TYR A 558 1.94 3.93 19.47
N ALA A 559 3.08 4.62 19.28
CA ALA A 559 3.91 4.47 18.08
C ALA A 559 4.45 3.05 17.92
N VAL A 560 4.95 2.43 18.99
CA VAL A 560 5.39 1.03 18.96
C VAL A 560 4.23 0.10 18.65
N ASN A 561 3.07 0.30 19.28
CA ASN A 561 1.89 -0.50 18.99
C ASN A 561 1.53 -0.45 17.50
N LEU A 562 1.51 0.75 16.89
CA LEU A 562 1.25 0.93 15.46
C LEU A 562 2.27 0.19 14.57
N LEU A 563 3.56 0.30 14.89
CA LEU A 563 4.61 -0.41 14.14
C LEU A 563 4.39 -1.92 14.15
N TYR A 564 3.95 -2.49 15.28
CA TYR A 564 3.80 -3.94 15.47
C TYR A 564 2.35 -4.43 15.34
N GLY A 565 1.60 -3.82 14.40
CA GLY A 565 0.30 -4.32 13.95
C GLY A 565 -0.89 -3.85 14.80
N ASN A 566 -0.71 -2.84 15.65
CA ASN A 566 -1.75 -2.22 16.48
C ASN A 566 -2.55 -3.25 17.30
N ARG A 567 -1.85 -4.21 17.93
CA ARG A 567 -2.45 -5.37 18.62
C ARG A 567 -2.97 -5.06 20.02
N LEU A 568 -2.51 -3.97 20.64
CA LEU A 568 -2.97 -3.52 21.95
C LEU A 568 -4.01 -2.41 21.82
N SER A 569 -5.02 -2.43 22.69
CA SER A 569 -5.91 -1.31 22.90
C SER A 569 -5.19 -0.15 23.59
N LYS A 570 -5.74 1.07 23.52
CA LYS A 570 -5.18 2.22 24.23
C LYS A 570 -5.18 2.03 25.75
N ASP A 571 -6.17 1.32 26.29
CA ASP A 571 -6.25 0.96 27.71
C ASP A 571 -5.06 0.08 28.14
N GLU A 572 -4.70 -0.91 27.32
CA GLU A 572 -3.54 -1.78 27.56
C GLU A 572 -2.21 -1.02 27.48
N LEU A 573 -2.16 0.08 26.73
CA LEU A 573 -0.98 0.95 26.62
C LEU A 573 -0.77 1.87 27.83
N ILE A 574 -1.75 2.01 28.72
CA ILE A 574 -1.61 2.82 29.94
C ILE A 574 -0.55 2.21 30.84
N MET A 575 -0.52 0.89 30.97
CA MET A 575 0.44 0.17 31.80
C MET A 575 1.90 0.43 31.39
N PRO A 576 2.35 0.19 30.14
CA PRO A 576 3.73 0.46 29.74
C PRO A 576 4.08 1.96 29.81
N ALA A 577 3.14 2.86 29.51
CA ALA A 577 3.38 4.30 29.65
C ALA A 577 3.55 4.73 31.12
N THR A 578 2.77 4.15 32.04
CA THR A 578 2.82 4.49 33.48
C THR A 578 4.07 3.93 34.16
N LYS A 579 4.54 2.74 33.75
CA LYS A 579 5.84 2.21 34.19
C LYS A 579 7.00 3.11 33.77
N ALA A 580 6.94 3.69 32.58
CA ALA A 580 7.95 4.64 32.14
C ALA A 580 7.97 5.91 33.01
N GLU A 581 6.80 6.39 33.43
CA GLU A 581 6.71 7.48 34.41
C GLU A 581 7.25 7.08 35.78
N GLU A 582 7.00 5.86 36.24
CA GLU A 582 7.49 5.38 37.53
C GLU A 582 9.03 5.40 37.59
N GLU A 583 9.70 4.87 36.56
CA GLU A 583 11.16 4.79 36.49
C GLU A 583 11.83 6.18 36.48
N VAL A 584 11.20 7.20 35.88
CA VAL A 584 11.79 8.54 35.72
C VAL A 584 11.32 9.53 36.78
N SER A 585 10.03 9.53 37.12
CA SER A 585 9.39 10.47 38.03
C SER A 585 9.25 9.95 39.47
N GLY A 586 9.53 8.67 39.70
CA GLY A 586 9.61 8.07 41.04
C GLY A 586 8.28 7.65 41.66
N GLY A 587 7.23 7.45 40.85
CA GLY A 587 6.01 6.80 41.32
C GLY A 587 5.02 6.47 40.21
N PHE A 588 4.21 5.46 40.48
CA PHE A 588 3.28 4.86 39.52
C PHE A 588 1.92 5.59 39.56
N PHE A 589 1.75 6.61 38.72
CA PHE A 589 0.54 7.43 38.66
C PHE A 589 0.01 7.52 37.24
N ALA A 590 -1.27 7.16 37.06
CA ALA A 590 -1.89 7.07 35.73
C ALA A 590 -2.73 8.31 35.39
N ASP A 591 -2.79 9.30 36.29
CA ASP A 591 -3.57 10.54 36.16
C ASP A 591 -3.14 11.41 34.98
N ASN A 592 -1.92 11.24 34.47
CA ASN A 592 -1.46 11.91 33.25
C ASN A 592 -1.35 10.94 32.04
N THR A 593 -0.85 9.72 32.24
CA THR A 593 -0.66 8.76 31.12
C THR A 593 -1.99 8.27 30.55
N ALA A 594 -2.98 7.99 31.40
CA ALA A 594 -4.29 7.53 30.94
C ALA A 594 -5.03 8.57 30.09
N PRO A 595 -5.21 9.84 30.51
CA PRO A 595 -5.81 10.84 29.64
C PRO A 595 -4.95 11.13 28.40
N ALA A 596 -3.61 11.08 28.49
CA ALA A 596 -2.75 11.27 27.32
C ALA A 596 -3.00 10.19 26.24
N LEU A 597 -3.32 8.96 26.63
CA LEU A 597 -3.65 7.88 25.69
C LEU A 597 -5.11 7.91 25.23
N LEU A 598 -6.06 7.98 26.17
CA LEU A 598 -7.49 7.79 25.91
C LEU A 598 -8.23 9.06 25.51
N GLY A 599 -7.74 10.23 25.92
CA GLY A 599 -8.45 11.50 25.83
C GLY A 599 -9.65 11.62 26.78
N GLY A 600 -10.21 12.82 26.86
CA GLY A 600 -11.30 13.18 27.77
C GLY A 600 -10.85 13.25 29.23
N ALA A 601 -11.81 13.19 30.15
CA ALA A 601 -11.55 13.06 31.58
C ALA A 601 -11.56 11.57 31.98
N ILE A 602 -10.65 11.22 32.88
CA ILE A 602 -10.37 9.86 33.33
C ILE A 602 -10.46 9.78 34.86
N LEU A 603 -10.99 8.66 35.35
CA LEU A 603 -10.98 8.25 36.75
C LEU A 603 -10.14 6.98 36.91
N ILE A 604 -9.24 6.97 37.89
CA ILE A 604 -8.51 5.78 38.33
C ILE A 604 -9.14 5.26 39.63
N ARG A 605 -9.71 4.05 39.58
CA ARG A 605 -10.32 3.40 40.76
C ARG A 605 -9.27 2.66 41.59
N ALA A 606 -8.33 2.00 40.92
CA ALA A 606 -7.29 1.19 41.57
C ALA A 606 -6.02 1.17 40.72
N TYR A 607 -4.88 0.97 41.39
CA TYR A 607 -3.56 0.82 40.75
C TYR A 607 -3.12 -0.66 40.65
N GLU A 608 -3.69 -1.53 41.49
CA GLU A 608 -3.36 -2.96 41.56
C GLU A 608 -4.65 -3.81 41.70
N PRO A 609 -5.13 -4.47 40.62
CA PRO A 609 -4.75 -4.20 39.23
C PRO A 609 -5.17 -2.79 38.79
N LEU A 610 -4.47 -2.24 37.80
CA LEU A 610 -4.79 -0.92 37.26
C LEU A 610 -6.21 -0.93 36.67
N ASP A 611 -7.08 -0.09 37.21
CA ASP A 611 -8.48 0.05 36.82
C ASP A 611 -8.78 1.51 36.54
N VAL A 612 -8.99 1.80 35.26
CA VAL A 612 -9.11 3.13 34.70
C VAL A 612 -10.39 3.19 33.88
N THR A 613 -11.14 4.28 34.02
CA THR A 613 -12.36 4.48 33.24
C THR A 613 -12.46 5.90 32.73
N ARG A 614 -12.98 6.01 31.50
CA ARG A 614 -13.30 7.30 30.89
C ARG A 614 -14.64 7.80 31.41
N ILE A 615 -14.63 8.98 32.02
CA ILE A 615 -15.81 9.55 32.69
C ILE A 615 -16.52 10.63 31.86
N GLY A 616 -16.04 10.92 30.64
CA GLY A 616 -16.74 11.79 29.69
C GLY A 616 -16.02 13.11 29.40
N SER A 617 -16.77 14.10 28.93
CA SER A 617 -16.29 15.44 28.60
C SER A 617 -17.38 16.48 28.79
N ILE A 618 -16.98 17.73 29.03
CA ILE A 618 -17.88 18.88 29.15
C ILE A 618 -17.63 19.79 27.95
N LYS A 619 -18.54 19.81 26.96
CA LYS A 619 -18.33 20.51 25.69
C LYS A 619 -18.19 22.02 25.82
N SER A 620 -18.89 22.62 26.79
CA SER A 620 -18.81 24.07 27.04
C SER A 620 -17.53 24.49 27.76
N LEU A 621 -16.78 23.56 28.35
CA LEU A 621 -15.61 23.86 29.16
C LEU A 621 -14.49 24.49 28.32
N LYS A 622 -14.16 25.74 28.64
CA LYS A 622 -12.92 26.40 28.23
C LYS A 622 -11.91 26.32 29.36
N ILE A 623 -10.69 25.95 29.01
CA ILE A 623 -9.57 25.77 29.92
C ILE A 623 -8.54 26.85 29.59
N ILE A 624 -8.17 27.63 30.59
CA ILE A 624 -7.11 28.65 30.50
C ILE A 624 -5.90 28.10 31.23
N LEU A 625 -4.82 27.79 30.51
CA LEU A 625 -3.56 27.36 31.09
C LEU A 625 -2.59 28.52 31.12
N VAL A 626 -1.98 28.76 32.29
CA VAL A 626 -0.89 29.72 32.45
C VAL A 626 0.27 29.03 33.15
N THR A 627 1.37 28.87 32.40
CA THR A 627 2.57 28.16 32.82
C THR A 627 3.65 29.19 33.13
N PRO A 628 3.96 29.44 34.41
CA PRO A 628 5.06 30.32 34.77
C PRO A 628 6.42 29.68 34.44
N ASP A 629 7.43 30.51 34.24
CA ASP A 629 8.84 30.12 34.09
C ASP A 629 9.43 29.72 35.46
N ILE A 630 8.82 28.68 36.03
CA ILE A 630 9.20 28.02 37.29
C ILE A 630 9.21 26.53 36.97
N VAL A 631 10.19 25.81 37.50
CA VAL A 631 10.26 24.34 37.38
C VAL A 631 10.04 23.76 38.76
N VAL A 632 9.06 22.86 38.89
CA VAL A 632 8.83 22.10 40.12
C VAL A 632 8.94 20.62 39.80
N LEU A 633 9.82 19.91 40.51
CA LEU A 633 9.97 18.47 40.34
C LEU A 633 8.85 17.72 41.07
N THR A 634 8.29 16.68 40.45
CA THR A 634 7.22 15.85 41.05
C THR A 634 7.59 15.31 42.42
N LYS A 635 8.85 14.90 42.60
CA LYS A 635 9.38 14.41 43.87
C LYS A 635 9.34 15.47 44.99
N GLU A 636 9.68 16.72 44.67
CA GLU A 636 9.65 17.84 45.62
C GLU A 636 8.20 18.20 45.98
N ALA A 637 7.33 18.32 44.97
CA ALA A 637 5.91 18.60 45.17
C ALA A 637 5.16 17.52 45.97
N ARG A 638 5.65 16.27 45.96
CA ARG A 638 5.17 15.19 46.82
C ARG A 638 5.76 15.23 48.22
N GLY A 639 7.04 15.56 48.36
CA GLY A 639 7.75 15.57 49.64
C GLY A 639 7.18 16.57 50.66
N ILE A 640 6.50 17.62 50.19
CA ILE A 640 5.88 18.63 51.06
C ILE A 640 4.45 18.29 51.50
N LEU A 641 3.84 17.23 50.97
CA LEU A 641 2.44 16.89 51.26
C LEU A 641 2.26 16.44 52.72
N PRO A 642 1.11 16.76 53.34
CA PRO A 642 0.86 16.41 54.73
C PRO A 642 0.74 14.89 54.89
N LYS A 643 1.30 14.35 55.97
CA LYS A 643 1.16 12.93 56.32
C LYS A 643 -0.21 12.59 56.92
N ASP A 644 -0.79 13.56 57.62
CA ASP A 644 -2.08 13.46 58.28
C ASP A 644 -3.02 14.54 57.75
N VAL A 645 -4.27 14.17 57.49
CA VAL A 645 -5.30 15.07 56.96
C VAL A 645 -6.46 15.16 57.96
N PRO A 646 -6.94 16.37 58.31
CA PRO A 646 -8.15 16.50 59.11
C PRO A 646 -9.32 15.80 58.44
N MET A 647 -10.06 14.96 59.18
CA MET A 647 -11.21 14.21 58.65
C MET A 647 -12.22 15.11 57.90
N ARG A 648 -12.43 16.34 58.39
CA ARG A 648 -13.29 17.33 57.74
C ARG A 648 -12.82 17.68 56.32
N ASP A 649 -11.53 17.85 56.12
CA ASP A 649 -10.96 18.22 54.81
C ASP A 649 -10.89 17.00 53.89
N PHE A 650 -10.61 15.81 54.45
CA PHE A 650 -10.73 14.54 53.72
C PHE A 650 -12.13 14.33 53.16
N VAL A 651 -13.17 14.44 54.01
CA VAL A 651 -14.56 14.30 53.59
C VAL A 651 -14.95 15.37 52.57
N PHE A 652 -14.48 16.61 52.75
CA PHE A 652 -14.72 17.69 51.79
C PHE A 652 -14.12 17.38 50.42
N ASN A 653 -12.84 17.02 50.35
CA ASN A 653 -12.19 16.68 49.09
C ASN A 653 -12.84 15.45 48.43
N MET A 654 -13.12 14.40 49.21
CA MET A 654 -13.79 13.19 48.71
C MET A 654 -15.14 13.54 48.06
N ALA A 655 -15.96 14.34 48.73
CA ALA A 655 -17.26 14.78 48.20
C ALA A 655 -17.08 15.55 46.88
N ASN A 656 -16.15 16.50 46.83
CA ASN A 656 -15.90 17.28 45.62
C ASN A 656 -15.34 16.43 44.47
N SER A 657 -14.46 15.46 44.74
CA SER A 657 -13.96 14.52 43.73
C SER A 657 -15.08 13.68 43.14
N CYS A 658 -16.00 13.15 43.96
CA CYS A 658 -17.20 12.46 43.47
C CYS A 658 -18.08 13.37 42.60
N MET A 659 -18.22 14.65 42.98
CA MET A 659 -19.00 15.62 42.21
C MET A 659 -18.34 15.98 40.87
N ILE A 660 -17.00 16.08 40.81
CA ILE A 660 -16.26 16.25 39.56
C ILE A 660 -16.49 15.05 38.64
N THR A 661 -16.40 13.82 39.17
CA THR A 661 -16.69 12.62 38.38
C THR A 661 -18.12 12.66 37.81
N MET A 662 -19.11 13.00 38.63
CA MET A 662 -20.50 13.13 38.21
C MET A 662 -20.69 14.25 37.17
N ALA A 663 -19.94 15.36 37.30
CA ALA A 663 -19.99 16.48 36.37
C ALA A 663 -19.56 16.08 34.96
N PHE A 664 -18.43 15.37 34.84
CA PHE A 664 -17.99 14.84 33.55
C PHE A 664 -18.93 13.78 32.99
N ALA A 665 -19.44 12.89 33.83
CA ALA A 665 -20.38 11.85 33.41
C ALA A 665 -21.69 12.42 32.86
N LYS A 666 -22.13 13.57 33.37
CA LYS A 666 -23.34 14.28 32.93
C LYS A 666 -23.10 15.38 31.90
N GLY A 667 -21.84 15.74 31.63
CA GLY A 667 -21.51 16.94 30.86
C GLY A 667 -21.96 18.25 31.54
N ASP A 668 -22.05 18.27 32.88
CA ASP A 668 -22.58 19.39 33.66
C ASP A 668 -21.45 20.35 34.10
N TYR A 669 -21.34 21.46 33.38
CA TYR A 669 -20.33 22.49 33.64
C TYR A 669 -20.46 23.15 35.02
N ASN A 670 -21.68 23.50 35.43
CA ASN A 670 -21.91 24.19 36.70
C ASN A 670 -21.55 23.31 37.89
N LEU A 671 -21.78 22.01 37.74
CA LEU A 671 -21.38 21.01 38.72
C LEU A 671 -19.86 20.92 38.86
N PHE A 672 -19.15 20.95 37.74
CA PHE A 672 -17.69 20.96 37.74
C PHE A 672 -17.14 22.23 38.37
N ALA A 673 -17.63 23.40 37.96
CA ALA A 673 -17.15 24.71 38.42
C ALA A 673 -17.15 24.85 39.94
N ARG A 674 -18.26 24.49 40.59
CA ARG A 674 -18.37 24.58 42.06
C ARG A 674 -17.58 23.54 42.84
N SER A 675 -17.07 22.50 42.17
CA SER A 675 -16.43 21.34 42.82
C SER A 675 -14.90 21.36 42.76
N LEU A 676 -14.29 22.40 42.16
CA LEU A 676 -12.83 22.45 41.94
C LEU A 676 -12.00 22.74 43.22
N ASN A 677 -12.66 22.98 44.34
CA ASN A 677 -12.01 23.41 45.57
C ASN A 677 -11.28 22.26 46.27
N ASP A 678 -10.00 22.48 46.58
CA ASP A 678 -9.14 21.53 47.28
C ASP A 678 -8.64 22.14 48.60
N ARG A 679 -8.83 21.42 49.71
CA ARG A 679 -8.40 21.84 51.06
C ARG A 679 -7.14 21.14 51.55
N ILE A 680 -6.62 20.18 50.80
CA ILE A 680 -5.54 19.30 51.23
C ILE A 680 -4.27 19.56 50.42
N ILE A 681 -4.33 19.46 49.09
CA ILE A 681 -3.13 19.40 48.25
C ILE A 681 -2.78 20.79 47.73
N GLU A 682 -3.72 21.51 47.12
CA GLU A 682 -3.51 22.86 46.60
C GLU A 682 -2.90 23.83 47.63
N PRO A 683 -3.41 23.96 48.88
CA PRO A 683 -2.88 24.94 49.84
C PRO A 683 -1.42 24.68 50.25
N VAL A 684 -0.95 23.45 50.06
CA VAL A 684 0.41 23.03 50.36
C VAL A 684 1.30 23.25 49.14
N ARG A 685 0.85 22.80 47.96
CA ARG A 685 1.61 22.94 46.70
C ARG A 685 1.72 24.36 46.19
N SER A 686 0.72 25.21 46.44
CA SER A 686 0.73 26.61 46.01
C SER A 686 1.93 27.39 46.54
N LYS A 687 2.51 26.97 47.68
CA LYS A 687 3.72 27.56 48.28
C LYS A 687 4.97 27.43 47.39
N LEU A 688 4.97 26.48 46.45
CA LEU A 688 6.05 26.31 45.46
C LEU A 688 5.89 27.24 44.26
N ILE A 689 4.74 27.93 44.14
CA ILE A 689 4.38 28.78 43.02
C ILE A 689 4.37 30.23 43.49
N LYS A 690 5.44 30.96 43.24
CA LYS A 690 5.53 32.38 43.58
C LYS A 690 4.43 33.16 42.83
N GLY A 691 3.67 33.98 43.55
CA GLY A 691 2.57 34.79 42.98
C GLY A 691 1.24 34.06 42.80
N PHE A 692 1.10 32.83 43.32
CA PHE A 692 -0.11 32.01 43.16
C PHE A 692 -1.39 32.71 43.61
N GLU A 693 -1.40 33.30 44.81
CA GLU A 693 -2.61 33.93 45.38
C GLU A 693 -3.04 35.17 44.58
N GLU A 694 -2.07 35.96 44.11
CA GLU A 694 -2.32 37.12 43.26
C GLU A 694 -2.91 36.70 41.91
N VAL A 695 -2.38 35.64 41.31
CA VAL A 695 -2.89 35.09 40.05
C VAL A 695 -4.28 34.49 40.23
N LYS A 696 -4.51 33.76 41.33
CA LYS A 696 -5.81 33.19 41.70
C LYS A 696 -6.86 34.28 41.84
N LYS A 697 -6.54 35.34 42.58
CA LYS A 697 -7.42 36.50 42.76
C LYS A 697 -7.68 37.23 41.43
N ALA A 698 -6.66 37.42 40.60
CA ALA A 698 -6.80 38.08 39.30
C ALA A 698 -7.75 37.30 38.37
N ALA A 699 -7.62 35.98 38.31
CA ALA A 699 -8.51 35.14 37.51
C ALA A 699 -9.98 35.25 37.96
N LEU A 700 -10.22 35.13 39.28
CA LEU A 700 -11.57 35.20 39.85
C LEU A 700 -12.22 36.57 39.65
N ASN A 701 -11.46 37.67 39.76
CA ASN A 701 -11.96 39.02 39.52
C ASN A 701 -12.40 39.24 38.06
N GLU A 702 -11.75 38.59 37.10
CA GLU A 702 -12.13 38.61 35.68
C GLU A 702 -13.22 37.58 35.33
N GLY A 703 -13.78 36.91 36.34
CA GLY A 703 -14.92 36.00 36.18
C GLY A 703 -14.56 34.57 35.81
N ALA A 704 -13.39 34.08 36.23
CA ALA A 704 -13.12 32.65 36.23
C ALA A 704 -14.06 31.94 37.20
N ASP A 705 -14.68 30.85 36.74
CA ASP A 705 -15.66 30.08 37.52
C ASP A 705 -14.96 29.07 38.46
N GLY A 706 -13.67 28.81 38.22
CA GLY A 706 -12.78 28.03 39.08
C GLY A 706 -11.33 28.17 38.64
N ILE A 707 -10.38 28.00 39.56
CA ILE A 707 -8.94 28.03 39.29
C ILE A 707 -8.18 27.18 40.30
N THR A 708 -7.23 26.38 39.81
CA THR A 708 -6.36 25.52 40.64
C THR A 708 -5.04 25.20 39.92
N ILE A 709 -4.23 24.32 40.51
CA ILE A 709 -2.92 23.88 40.00
C ILE A 709 -3.09 22.64 39.12
N SER A 710 -2.30 22.53 38.05
CA SER A 710 -2.23 21.34 37.20
C SER A 710 -1.16 20.37 37.71
N GLY A 711 -1.58 19.18 38.15
CA GLY A 711 -0.66 18.11 38.52
C GLY A 711 0.28 18.48 39.69
N SER A 712 1.55 18.12 39.53
CA SER A 712 2.64 18.42 40.49
C SER A 712 3.43 19.69 40.16
N GLY A 713 3.17 20.32 39.00
CA GLY A 713 3.95 21.45 38.50
C GLY A 713 3.31 22.81 38.79
N PRO A 714 3.95 23.91 38.34
CA PRO A 714 3.51 25.26 38.67
C PRO A 714 2.47 25.85 37.70
N THR A 715 2.07 25.13 36.64
CA THR A 715 0.99 25.59 35.76
C THR A 715 -0.32 25.72 36.54
N MET A 716 -0.95 26.89 36.45
CA MET A 716 -2.29 27.13 36.95
C MET A 716 -3.29 26.97 35.81
N PHE A 717 -4.42 26.32 36.08
CA PHE A 717 -5.53 26.27 35.14
C PHE A 717 -6.78 26.91 35.72
N ALA A 718 -7.39 27.81 34.94
CA ALA A 718 -8.69 28.39 35.21
C ALA A 718 -9.73 27.85 34.23
N ILE A 719 -11.00 27.93 34.60
CA ILE A 719 -12.11 27.43 33.80
C ILE A 719 -13.18 28.50 33.60
N THR A 720 -13.82 28.46 32.44
CA THR A 720 -15.05 29.22 32.13
C THR A 720 -15.86 28.49 31.06
N ASP A 721 -17.14 28.81 30.89
CA ASP A 721 -17.95 28.32 29.76
C ASP A 721 -18.03 29.34 28.60
N ASN A 722 -17.35 30.48 28.73
CA ASN A 722 -17.43 31.59 27.80
C ASN A 722 -16.05 31.93 27.18
N ALA A 723 -15.96 31.86 25.86
CA ALA A 723 -14.71 32.08 25.11
C ALA A 723 -14.15 33.51 25.25
N GLU A 724 -15.02 34.53 25.32
CA GLU A 724 -14.58 35.92 25.48
C GLU A 724 -14.05 36.19 26.89
N LYS A 725 -14.70 35.62 27.92
CA LYS A 725 -14.19 35.67 29.29
C LYS A 725 -12.83 34.98 29.40
N ALA A 726 -12.66 33.83 28.74
CA ALA A 726 -11.44 33.04 28.83
C ALA A 726 -10.19 33.85 28.46
N GLU A 727 -10.29 34.70 27.43
CA GLU A 727 -9.16 35.53 27.01
C GLU A 727 -8.85 36.69 27.97
N LYS A 728 -9.88 37.25 28.63
CA LYS A 728 -9.69 38.27 29.68
C LYS A 728 -9.01 37.66 30.91
N ILE A 729 -9.52 36.50 31.36
CA ILE A 729 -8.94 35.72 32.46
C ILE A 729 -7.48 35.39 32.16
N ARG A 730 -7.18 34.89 30.95
CA ARG A 730 -5.81 34.56 30.53
C ARG A 730 -4.87 35.77 30.66
N LYS A 731 -5.27 36.93 30.14
CA LYS A 731 -4.45 38.16 30.22
C LYS A 731 -4.22 38.59 31.66
N ALA A 732 -5.25 38.56 32.51
CA ALA A 732 -5.11 38.94 33.91
C ALA A 732 -4.18 38.00 34.70
N MET A 733 -4.28 36.69 34.47
CA MET A 733 -3.37 35.71 35.08
C MET A 733 -1.91 35.94 34.66
N VAL A 734 -1.66 36.18 33.37
CA VAL A 734 -0.30 36.49 32.87
C VAL A 734 0.22 37.80 33.47
N SER A 735 -0.61 38.84 33.53
CA SER A 735 -0.24 40.12 34.14
C SER A 735 0.07 39.98 35.63
N ALA A 736 -0.66 39.16 36.38
CA ALA A 736 -0.42 38.91 37.79
C ALA A 736 0.92 38.19 38.04
N PHE A 737 1.30 37.23 37.18
CA PHE A 737 2.65 36.65 37.22
C PHE A 737 3.73 37.69 36.89
N ALA A 738 3.50 38.53 35.87
CA ALA A 738 4.45 39.57 35.48
C ALA A 738 4.67 40.61 36.60
N GLN A 739 3.63 40.97 37.35
CA GLN A 739 3.73 41.84 38.54
C GLN A 739 4.59 41.22 39.66
N ASN A 740 4.72 39.90 39.70
CA ASN A 740 5.60 39.15 40.59
C ASN A 740 6.99 38.87 39.99
N SER A 741 7.31 39.53 38.87
CA SER A 741 8.55 39.37 38.09
C SER A 741 8.75 37.94 37.55
N ILE A 742 7.65 37.27 37.18
CA ILE A 742 7.66 35.92 36.62
C ILE A 742 7.10 35.99 35.20
N LYS A 743 7.85 35.48 34.24
CA LYS A 743 7.35 35.29 32.87
C LYS A 743 6.43 34.08 32.85
N ALA A 744 5.37 34.12 32.04
CA ALA A 744 4.48 32.98 31.88
C ALA A 744 4.03 32.83 30.42
N GLU A 745 4.02 31.59 29.95
CA GLU A 745 3.35 31.20 28.71
C GLU A 745 1.88 30.88 29.01
N SER A 746 0.99 31.07 28.04
CA SER A 746 -0.44 30.80 28.28
C SER A 746 -1.20 30.43 27.03
N ILE A 747 -2.28 29.67 27.20
CA ILE A 747 -3.18 29.24 26.13
C ILE A 747 -4.61 29.14 26.64
N VAL A 748 -5.58 29.54 25.81
CA VAL A 748 -6.99 29.15 25.97
C VAL A 748 -7.23 27.93 25.08
N THR A 749 -7.78 26.87 25.66
CA THR A 749 -7.97 25.58 25.00
C THR A 749 -9.20 24.87 25.53
N GLU A 750 -9.42 23.66 25.06
CA GLU A 750 -10.55 22.79 25.34
C GLU A 750 -10.04 21.40 25.70
N MET A 751 -10.96 20.52 26.12
CA MET A 751 -10.60 19.12 26.32
C MET A 751 -10.24 18.45 25.00
N ASP A 752 -9.19 17.64 25.01
CA ASP A 752 -8.88 16.73 23.91
C ASP A 752 -9.67 15.44 24.11
N SER A 753 -10.51 15.05 23.15
CA SER A 753 -11.32 13.83 23.25
C SER A 753 -10.68 12.59 22.63
N GLU A 754 -9.50 12.70 22.03
CA GLU A 754 -8.90 11.62 21.23
C GLU A 754 -7.71 10.98 21.95
N GLY A 755 -6.96 11.75 22.74
CA GLY A 755 -5.71 11.27 23.33
C GLY A 755 -4.65 11.04 22.25
N ALA A 756 -3.80 10.04 22.44
CA ALA A 756 -2.72 9.71 21.52
C ALA A 756 -3.26 9.30 20.13
N ARG A 757 -2.67 9.82 19.06
CA ARG A 757 -3.15 9.60 17.68
C ARG A 757 -2.02 9.68 16.66
N GLN A 758 -2.16 8.93 15.57
CA GLN A 758 -1.24 9.01 14.44
C GLN A 758 -1.50 10.32 13.67
N LEU A 759 -0.43 11.00 13.28
CA LEU A 759 -0.45 12.24 12.49
C LEU A 759 -0.34 11.96 10.99
#